data_AF-A0A1M2VTA8-F1
#
_entry.id   AF-A0A1M2VTA8-F1
#
_cell.length_a   1.000
_cell.length_b   1.000
_cell.length_c   1.000
_cell.angle_alpha   90.00
_cell.angle_beta   90.00
_cell.angle_gamma   90.00
#
_symmetry.space_group_name_H-M   'P 1'
#
loop_
_entity.id
_entity.type
_entity.pdbx_description
1 polymer ?
#
loop_
_entity_poly.entity_id
_entity_poly.type
_entity_poly.pdbx_seq_one_letter_code
_entity_poly.pdbx_strand_id
1 'polypeptide(L)'
;MSGTWTNMFPPKPKWGVDEIPDLSGKVMLVTGGNTGIGKLTVKALLSHNAKVYIAGRNPERVAGAIEDLRKETGKEALSLQLDLADLQSVKRAAAEFISKESRLDVLFNNGGLMFPPIEQTTKDGFDLQFGTNVIGHFYLTQLLLPLLVASAKTSTDGKARVVNTSSMGHTFVSGLDFDTFRDGPKRKKMGTRPLYSQSKFGNVVFSNELHRRYADQGIVSVSLHPGNLDTELSRYGPGSKLMRSLLKLVLYPAPLGALTQLYVGTTPEGAKLGGQELLEQRKTLRTAEEKEKAWTDAADMVKTYSDEMVDRWNKVIDTYLVFAGLFSAILTAFNVQSYSLLQPPTPDLVSVLQQISLQLHSFSINPPFVNSTASPAVLLPPNAAAAVPRSVIWLNILWFSGLITSLTSALLGILVKQWLNEYVSLGLSGNSREAARRRQYRLNNLVKWRVGDIVIVIPVLLLISLGLFLAGLIVLLWILHPTVAIVASVLVGAVAVFTIGVTFLPLFNHSCAYLTPQTFAFYSLWRHALYPVVRTVGYYIISTPANKICDLLIPGHFLPDVIQDILLDATYLFPTTTPKTSPWYIHERRMVNGLSDTLDLDILNEAYDTTLDAKAVSAAALCLLDHPPIHILDYFLRLQKTARKRFFRRTYTHRYPKDELLLHQVLLCTLQLSAMEPFAKDCSQIWQHSYAFLPIGEGHTGGGNTQMSEQAVWLQMVASWLEHRVLNPDTAKVGNIRQR
;
A
#
# COMPACT_ATOMS: atom_id res chain seq x y z
N MET A 1 10.25 -15.03 1.16
CA MET A 1 10.27 -16.50 1.34
C MET A 1 11.52 -17.02 2.09
N SER A 2 12.64 -16.29 2.21
CA SER A 2 13.87 -16.80 2.88
C SER A 2 13.76 -17.05 4.39
N GLY A 3 13.07 -16.19 5.15
CA GLY A 3 12.96 -16.34 6.61
C GLY A 3 12.18 -17.58 7.09
N THR A 4 11.26 -18.10 6.27
CA THR A 4 10.50 -19.32 6.60
C THR A 4 11.38 -20.57 6.50
N TRP A 5 12.34 -20.60 5.55
CA TRP A 5 13.28 -21.71 5.38
C TRP A 5 14.33 -21.75 6.50
N THR A 6 14.87 -20.60 6.92
CA THR A 6 15.81 -20.53 8.06
C THR A 6 15.17 -20.96 9.39
N ASN A 7 13.87 -20.68 9.57
CA ASN A 7 13.11 -21.15 10.75
C ASN A 7 12.74 -22.64 10.68
N MET A 8 12.63 -23.21 9.49
CA MET A 8 12.45 -24.65 9.29
C MET A 8 13.74 -25.44 9.48
N PHE A 9 14.90 -24.83 9.18
CA PHE A 9 16.23 -25.46 9.26
C PHE A 9 17.24 -24.57 10.00
N PRO A 10 17.18 -24.48 11.34
CA PRO A 10 18.12 -23.67 12.11
C PRO A 10 19.57 -24.17 11.97
N PRO A 11 20.57 -23.28 11.94
CA PRO A 11 21.98 -23.65 11.96
C PRO A 11 22.36 -24.35 13.28
N LYS A 12 23.48 -25.08 13.30
CA LYS A 12 23.97 -25.75 14.51
C LYS A 12 24.11 -24.75 15.66
N PRO A 13 23.64 -25.08 16.89
CA PRO A 13 23.74 -24.18 18.03
C PRO A 13 25.20 -23.93 18.41
N LYS A 14 25.53 -22.69 18.74
CA LYS A 14 26.87 -22.29 19.23
C LYS A 14 27.04 -22.50 20.75
N TRP A 15 25.94 -22.75 21.46
CA TRP A 15 25.89 -22.93 22.91
C TRP A 15 25.25 -24.30 23.24
N GLY A 16 25.84 -25.04 24.16
CA GLY A 16 25.44 -26.39 24.58
C GLY A 16 24.96 -26.48 26.03
N VAL A 17 24.39 -27.64 26.38
CA VAL A 17 23.95 -27.95 27.77
C VAL A 17 25.13 -27.88 28.75
N ASP A 18 26.32 -28.32 28.32
CA ASP A 18 27.52 -28.36 29.16
C ASP A 18 28.02 -26.96 29.57
N GLU A 19 27.55 -25.90 28.88
CA GLU A 19 27.88 -24.50 29.17
C GLU A 19 26.87 -23.83 30.12
N ILE A 20 25.90 -24.58 30.67
CA ILE A 20 24.99 -24.07 31.70
C ILE A 20 25.81 -23.81 32.99
N PRO A 21 25.70 -22.62 33.60
CA PRO A 21 26.41 -22.34 34.85
C PRO A 21 25.88 -23.22 35.98
N ASP A 22 26.62 -23.30 37.10
CA ASP A 22 26.10 -23.96 38.29
C ASP A 22 24.82 -23.26 38.79
N LEU A 23 23.75 -24.03 38.95
CA LEU A 23 22.43 -23.55 39.37
C LEU A 23 22.14 -23.92 40.83
N SER A 24 23.17 -24.28 41.60
CA SER A 24 23.04 -24.55 43.04
C SER A 24 22.27 -23.44 43.76
N GLY A 25 21.27 -23.84 44.53
CA GLY A 25 20.39 -22.94 45.26
C GLY A 25 19.30 -22.27 44.43
N LYS A 26 19.28 -22.40 43.09
CA LYS A 26 18.20 -21.88 42.24
C LYS A 26 16.99 -22.81 42.25
N VAL A 27 15.78 -22.23 42.30
CA VAL A 27 14.52 -22.98 42.25
C VAL A 27 13.83 -22.74 40.91
N MET A 28 13.55 -23.83 40.19
CA MET A 28 12.98 -23.80 38.84
C MET A 28 11.66 -24.56 38.79
N LEU A 29 10.65 -24.00 38.12
CA LEU A 29 9.37 -24.66 37.90
C LEU A 29 9.17 -24.91 36.40
N VAL A 30 8.98 -26.17 36.01
CA VAL A 30 8.77 -26.57 34.61
C VAL A 30 7.39 -27.20 34.42
N THR A 31 6.52 -26.50 33.70
CA THR A 31 5.22 -27.05 33.29
C THR A 31 5.39 -28.03 32.13
N GLY A 32 4.69 -29.17 32.18
CA GLY A 32 4.85 -30.24 31.20
C GLY A 32 6.23 -30.90 31.22
N GLY A 33 6.94 -30.84 32.36
CA GLY A 33 8.30 -31.37 32.52
C GLY A 33 8.41 -32.90 32.51
N ASN A 34 7.30 -33.62 32.35
CA ASN A 34 7.28 -35.09 32.38
C ASN A 34 7.51 -35.75 31.01
N THR A 35 7.47 -35.00 29.90
CA THR A 35 7.67 -35.54 28.54
C THR A 35 8.37 -34.54 27.61
N GLY A 36 8.92 -35.03 26.51
CA GLY A 36 9.45 -34.20 25.41
C GLY A 36 10.49 -33.15 25.84
N ILE A 37 10.36 -31.94 25.30
CA ILE A 37 11.27 -30.80 25.57
C ILE A 37 11.32 -30.47 27.06
N GLY A 38 10.17 -30.53 27.75
CA GLY A 38 10.08 -30.28 29.19
C GLY A 38 10.95 -31.24 30.01
N LYS A 39 10.89 -32.55 29.72
CA LYS A 39 11.72 -33.56 30.42
C LYS A 39 13.22 -33.33 30.19
N LEU A 40 13.61 -32.96 28.96
CA LEU A 40 15.00 -32.65 28.62
C LEU A 40 15.51 -31.37 29.32
N THR A 41 14.65 -30.36 29.47
CA THR A 41 14.98 -29.17 30.26
C THR A 41 15.13 -29.50 31.73
N VAL A 42 14.24 -30.32 32.31
CA VAL A 42 14.40 -30.77 33.70
C VAL A 42 15.71 -31.55 33.87
N LYS A 43 16.05 -32.44 32.95
CA LYS A 43 17.32 -33.19 32.96
C LYS A 43 18.52 -32.25 33.05
N ALA A 44 18.61 -31.27 32.15
CA ALA A 44 19.70 -30.31 32.15
C ALA A 44 19.75 -29.48 33.44
N LEU A 45 18.62 -28.98 33.91
CA LEU A 45 18.56 -28.20 35.16
C LEU A 45 19.02 -29.02 36.38
N LEU A 46 18.58 -30.28 36.49
CA LEU A 46 19.02 -31.19 37.55
C LEU A 46 20.52 -31.45 37.46
N SER A 47 21.04 -31.80 36.28
CA SER A 47 22.48 -32.05 36.09
C SER A 47 23.34 -30.89 36.58
N HIS A 48 22.85 -29.66 36.46
CA HIS A 48 23.51 -28.42 36.92
C HIS A 48 23.06 -27.95 38.32
N ASN A 49 22.62 -28.85 39.20
CA ASN A 49 22.33 -28.62 40.63
C ASN A 49 21.12 -27.73 40.95
N ALA A 50 20.25 -27.44 39.99
CA ALA A 50 19.01 -26.71 40.29
C ALA A 50 18.04 -27.59 41.10
N LYS A 51 17.24 -26.96 41.97
CA LYS A 51 16.05 -27.58 42.56
C LYS A 51 14.90 -27.44 41.58
N VAL A 52 14.43 -28.54 40.99
CA VAL A 52 13.46 -28.51 39.88
C VAL A 52 12.13 -29.13 40.27
N TYR A 53 11.04 -28.39 40.04
CA TYR A 53 9.68 -28.89 40.13
C TYR A 53 9.15 -29.26 38.74
N ILE A 54 8.63 -30.49 38.62
CA ILE A 54 7.89 -30.97 37.45
C ILE A 54 6.41 -30.77 37.71
N ALA A 55 5.81 -29.81 37.01
CA ALA A 55 4.38 -29.56 37.07
C ALA A 55 3.64 -30.30 35.95
N GLY A 56 2.70 -31.17 36.30
CA GLY A 56 1.96 -31.97 35.33
C GLY A 56 0.61 -32.46 35.82
N ARG A 57 -0.28 -32.77 34.86
CA ARG A 57 -1.67 -33.13 35.14
C ARG A 57 -1.88 -34.55 35.70
N ASN A 58 -1.01 -35.49 35.33
CA ASN A 58 -1.11 -36.90 35.68
C ASN A 58 0.03 -37.26 36.64
N PRO A 59 -0.27 -37.50 37.94
CA PRO A 59 0.75 -37.80 38.95
C PRO A 59 1.61 -39.02 38.64
N GLU A 60 1.02 -40.09 38.10
CA GLU A 60 1.75 -41.32 37.76
C GLU A 60 2.81 -41.08 36.67
N ARG A 61 2.45 -40.31 35.63
CA ARG A 61 3.40 -39.94 34.57
C ARG A 61 4.49 -38.98 35.06
N VAL A 62 4.16 -38.13 36.03
CA VAL A 62 5.17 -37.26 36.67
C VAL A 62 6.12 -38.11 37.51
N ALA A 63 5.60 -39.04 38.33
CA ALA A 63 6.41 -39.96 39.12
C ALA A 63 7.34 -40.83 38.25
N GLY A 64 6.83 -41.38 37.15
CA GLY A 64 7.65 -42.13 36.19
C GLY A 64 8.77 -41.28 35.58
N ALA A 65 8.48 -40.02 35.23
CA ALA A 65 9.50 -39.11 34.71
C ALA A 65 10.56 -38.74 35.76
N ILE A 66 10.17 -38.56 37.02
CA ILE A 66 11.10 -38.32 38.14
C ILE A 66 12.04 -39.51 38.32
N GLU A 67 11.52 -40.73 38.30
CA GLU A 67 12.33 -41.95 38.43
C GLU A 67 13.33 -42.11 37.27
N ASP A 68 12.91 -41.86 36.04
CA ASP A 68 13.81 -41.85 34.88
C ASP A 68 14.93 -40.80 35.03
N LEU A 69 14.55 -39.57 35.41
CA LEU A 69 15.50 -38.48 35.59
C LEU A 69 16.48 -38.75 36.74
N ARG A 70 16.02 -39.41 37.80
CA ARG A 70 16.86 -39.84 38.92
C ARG A 70 17.90 -40.86 38.46
N LYS A 71 17.52 -41.84 37.63
CA LYS A 71 18.46 -42.79 37.03
C LYS A 71 19.47 -42.12 36.10
N GLU A 72 19.04 -41.11 35.35
CA GLU A 72 19.89 -40.43 34.36
C GLU A 72 20.82 -39.37 34.95
N THR A 73 20.42 -38.71 36.05
CA THR A 73 21.16 -37.55 36.61
C THR A 73 21.70 -37.79 38.02
N GLY A 74 21.27 -38.85 38.70
CA GLY A 74 21.54 -39.09 40.11
C GLY A 74 20.82 -38.14 41.07
N LYS A 75 19.96 -37.24 40.56
CA LYS A 75 19.26 -36.20 41.34
C LYS A 75 17.75 -36.31 41.18
N GLU A 76 17.04 -35.88 42.20
CA GLU A 76 15.58 -36.03 42.29
C GLU A 76 14.87 -34.70 42.04
N ALA A 77 13.91 -34.71 41.11
CA ALA A 77 12.98 -33.60 40.91
C ALA A 77 11.74 -33.74 41.81
N LEU A 78 11.06 -32.62 42.07
CA LEU A 78 9.87 -32.56 42.90
C LEU A 78 8.61 -32.56 42.05
N SER A 79 7.57 -33.26 42.47
CA SER A 79 6.28 -33.29 41.75
C SER A 79 5.39 -32.12 42.17
N LEU A 80 4.71 -31.49 41.20
CA LEU A 80 3.61 -30.56 41.44
C LEU A 80 2.41 -30.93 40.57
N GLN A 81 1.24 -31.16 41.17
CA GLN A 81 0.05 -31.49 40.40
C GLN A 81 -0.55 -30.23 39.77
N LEU A 82 -0.57 -30.17 38.43
CA LEU A 82 -1.04 -29.00 37.70
C LEU A 82 -1.77 -29.41 36.42
N ASP A 83 -3.07 -29.11 36.35
CA ASP A 83 -3.83 -29.11 35.10
C ASP A 83 -4.08 -27.68 34.62
N LEU A 84 -3.40 -27.27 33.56
CA LEU A 84 -3.53 -25.94 32.95
C LEU A 84 -4.90 -25.71 32.27
N ALA A 85 -5.71 -26.75 32.08
CA ALA A 85 -7.09 -26.65 31.57
C ALA A 85 -8.14 -26.52 32.69
N ASP A 86 -7.72 -26.35 33.95
CA ASP A 86 -8.57 -26.19 35.13
C ASP A 86 -7.98 -25.08 36.02
N LEU A 87 -8.57 -23.89 36.00
CA LEU A 87 -8.04 -22.75 36.77
C LEU A 87 -8.04 -23.01 38.28
N GLN A 88 -8.95 -23.84 38.82
CA GLN A 88 -8.89 -24.22 40.23
C GLN A 88 -7.69 -25.12 40.52
N SER A 89 -7.32 -26.00 39.58
CA SER A 89 -6.07 -26.76 39.68
C SER A 89 -4.85 -25.84 39.66
N VAL A 90 -4.84 -24.82 38.79
CA VAL A 90 -3.75 -23.84 38.73
C VAL A 90 -3.60 -23.10 40.05
N LYS A 91 -4.72 -22.66 40.66
CA LYS A 91 -4.73 -21.97 41.95
C LYS A 91 -4.19 -22.84 43.08
N ARG A 92 -4.63 -24.11 43.17
CA ARG A 92 -4.12 -25.07 44.17
C ARG A 92 -2.63 -25.33 44.01
N ALA A 93 -2.16 -25.54 42.77
CA ALA A 93 -0.76 -25.79 42.49
C ALA A 93 0.13 -24.61 42.89
N ALA A 94 -0.29 -23.38 42.59
CA ALA A 94 0.44 -22.18 42.99
C ALA A 94 0.50 -22.04 44.52
N ALA A 95 -0.61 -22.27 45.23
CA ALA A 95 -0.64 -22.23 46.69
C ALA A 95 0.25 -23.30 47.32
N GLU A 96 0.22 -24.53 46.79
CA GLU A 96 1.10 -25.61 47.23
C GLU A 96 2.58 -25.25 47.02
N PHE A 97 2.94 -24.70 45.85
CA PHE A 97 4.31 -24.28 45.57
C PHE A 97 4.77 -23.18 46.53
N ILE A 98 3.95 -22.14 46.74
CA ILE A 98 4.25 -21.03 47.67
C ILE A 98 4.37 -21.52 49.12
N SER A 99 3.62 -22.56 49.51
CA SER A 99 3.73 -23.14 50.86
C SER A 99 5.05 -23.89 51.09
N LYS A 100 5.71 -24.33 50.01
CA LYS A 100 6.94 -25.15 50.06
C LYS A 100 8.20 -24.35 49.76
N GLU A 101 8.10 -23.24 49.03
CA GLU A 101 9.24 -22.48 48.56
C GLU A 101 9.10 -20.99 48.84
N SER A 102 10.18 -20.39 49.35
CA SER A 102 10.31 -18.95 49.51
C SER A 102 10.95 -18.25 48.30
N ARG A 103 11.25 -19.01 47.23
CA ARG A 103 11.91 -18.50 46.01
C ARG A 103 11.47 -19.25 44.75
N LEU A 104 11.53 -18.55 43.61
CA LEU A 104 11.37 -19.06 42.26
C LEU A 104 12.22 -18.21 41.32
N ASP A 105 13.32 -18.76 40.82
CA ASP A 105 14.26 -18.04 39.97
C ASP A 105 13.84 -18.07 38.49
N VAL A 106 13.32 -19.21 38.02
CA VAL A 106 12.86 -19.38 36.63
C VAL A 106 11.57 -20.18 36.54
N LEU A 107 10.58 -19.61 35.85
CA LEU A 107 9.34 -20.27 35.47
C LEU A 107 9.36 -20.63 33.98
N PHE A 108 9.34 -21.92 33.67
CA PHE A 108 9.22 -22.43 32.31
C PHE A 108 7.76 -22.80 32.00
N ASN A 109 7.08 -21.92 31.29
CA ASN A 109 5.74 -22.12 30.74
C ASN A 109 5.83 -22.91 29.42
N ASN A 110 6.18 -24.19 29.55
CA ASN A 110 6.41 -25.14 28.46
C ASN A 110 5.20 -26.05 28.19
N GLY A 111 4.33 -26.28 29.18
CA GLY A 111 3.21 -27.21 29.08
C GLY A 111 2.18 -26.78 28.03
N GLY A 112 1.88 -27.62 27.04
CA GLY A 112 0.90 -27.24 26.03
C GLY A 112 0.34 -28.41 25.23
N LEU A 113 -0.68 -28.12 24.45
CA LEU A 113 -1.34 -29.08 23.55
C LEU A 113 -1.55 -28.47 22.17
N MET A 114 -1.69 -29.36 21.18
CA MET A 114 -1.83 -29.01 19.76
C MET A 114 -2.92 -29.87 19.12
N PHE A 115 -3.81 -29.21 18.38
CA PHE A 115 -4.90 -29.80 17.58
C PHE A 115 -5.82 -30.80 18.32
N PRO A 116 -6.33 -30.49 19.53
CA PRO A 116 -7.36 -31.33 20.14
C PRO A 116 -8.63 -31.34 19.28
N PRO A 117 -9.54 -32.31 19.47
CA PRO A 117 -10.88 -32.26 18.87
C PRO A 117 -11.56 -30.92 19.12
N ILE A 118 -12.17 -30.34 18.07
CA ILE A 118 -12.67 -28.95 18.07
C ILE A 118 -13.83 -28.76 19.04
N GLU A 119 -14.44 -29.84 19.53
CA GLU A 119 -15.54 -29.85 20.49
C GLU A 119 -15.06 -29.59 21.92
N GLN A 120 -13.79 -29.88 22.24
CA GLN A 120 -13.29 -29.83 23.61
C GLN A 120 -13.02 -28.40 24.08
N THR A 121 -13.34 -28.15 25.36
CA THR A 121 -13.08 -26.90 26.09
C THR A 121 -12.30 -27.18 27.37
N THR A 122 -11.72 -26.13 27.96
CA THR A 122 -11.28 -26.19 29.37
C THR A 122 -12.49 -26.34 30.31
N LYS A 123 -12.24 -26.68 31.58
CA LYS A 123 -13.32 -26.75 32.59
C LYS A 123 -14.02 -25.40 32.81
N ASP A 124 -13.28 -24.31 32.56
CA ASP A 124 -13.75 -22.94 32.69
C ASP A 124 -14.43 -22.39 31.42
N GLY A 125 -14.63 -23.24 30.40
CA GLY A 125 -15.38 -22.91 29.17
C GLY A 125 -14.59 -22.17 28.09
N PHE A 126 -13.26 -22.16 28.17
CA PHE A 126 -12.40 -21.59 27.14
C PHE A 126 -12.10 -22.59 26.02
N ASP A 127 -11.69 -22.10 24.85
CA ASP A 127 -11.01 -22.91 23.84
C ASP A 127 -9.87 -23.71 24.50
N LEU A 128 -9.77 -25.00 24.22
CA LEU A 128 -8.82 -25.86 24.91
C LEU A 128 -7.36 -25.48 24.60
N GLN A 129 -7.05 -25.01 23.39
CA GLN A 129 -5.67 -24.64 23.03
C GLN A 129 -5.28 -23.30 23.65
N PHE A 130 -6.12 -22.28 23.50
CA PHE A 130 -5.88 -20.95 24.07
C PHE A 130 -5.93 -20.99 25.61
N GLY A 131 -6.91 -21.71 26.16
CA GLY A 131 -7.09 -21.90 27.60
C GLY A 131 -5.89 -22.58 28.26
N THR A 132 -5.42 -23.70 27.71
CA THR A 132 -4.25 -24.40 28.27
C THR A 132 -2.93 -23.68 27.97
N ASN A 133 -2.68 -23.29 26.72
CA ASN A 133 -1.37 -22.78 26.32
C ASN A 133 -1.10 -21.35 26.83
N VAL A 134 -2.15 -20.54 27.00
CA VAL A 134 -2.04 -19.11 27.36
C VAL A 134 -2.69 -18.83 28.72
N ILE A 135 -4.00 -19.06 28.88
CA ILE A 135 -4.75 -18.61 30.07
C ILE A 135 -4.26 -19.31 31.34
N GLY A 136 -4.07 -20.63 31.30
CA GLY A 136 -3.57 -21.40 32.45
C GLY A 136 -2.17 -20.95 32.88
N HIS A 137 -1.28 -20.70 31.92
CA HIS A 137 0.07 -20.18 32.21
C HIS A 137 0.05 -18.75 32.72
N PHE A 138 -0.74 -17.88 32.10
CA PHE A 138 -0.94 -16.52 32.57
C PHE A 138 -1.39 -16.51 34.02
N TYR A 139 -2.42 -17.30 34.36
CA TYR A 139 -2.94 -17.35 35.71
C TYR A 139 -1.92 -17.91 36.70
N LEU A 140 -1.19 -18.97 36.33
CA LEU A 140 -0.10 -19.51 37.15
C LEU A 140 0.97 -18.46 37.40
N THR A 141 1.42 -17.75 36.36
CA THR A 141 2.44 -16.71 36.49
C THR A 141 1.96 -15.56 37.35
N GLN A 142 0.70 -15.10 37.21
CA GLN A 142 0.15 -14.05 38.05
C GLN A 142 0.13 -14.43 39.54
N LEU A 143 -0.26 -15.67 39.86
CA LEU A 143 -0.26 -16.16 41.24
C LEU A 143 1.15 -16.27 41.84
N LEU A 144 2.14 -16.63 41.01
CA LEU A 144 3.54 -16.77 41.42
C LEU A 144 4.35 -15.46 41.29
N LEU A 145 3.75 -14.40 40.75
CA LEU A 145 4.44 -13.14 40.45
C LEU A 145 5.05 -12.48 41.69
N PRO A 146 4.37 -12.42 42.86
CA PRO A 146 4.98 -11.88 44.07
C PRO A 146 6.26 -12.64 44.48
N LEU A 147 6.27 -13.97 44.30
CA LEU A 147 7.41 -14.82 44.60
C LEU A 147 8.55 -14.62 43.61
N LEU A 148 8.24 -14.49 42.31
CA LEU A 148 9.22 -14.16 41.26
C LEU A 148 9.90 -12.81 41.55
N VAL A 149 9.13 -11.78 41.90
CA VAL A 149 9.66 -10.45 42.23
C VAL A 149 10.51 -10.49 43.50
N ALA A 150 10.06 -11.21 44.54
CA ALA A 150 10.85 -11.40 45.76
C ALA A 150 12.18 -12.11 45.45
N SER A 151 12.14 -13.12 44.57
CA SER A 151 13.32 -13.88 44.16
C SER A 151 14.30 -13.02 43.39
N ALA A 152 13.83 -12.19 42.45
CA ALA A 152 14.65 -11.26 41.69
C ALA A 152 15.45 -10.31 42.60
N LYS A 153 14.86 -9.85 43.72
CA LYS A 153 15.56 -8.99 44.69
C LYS A 153 16.70 -9.69 45.44
N THR A 154 16.61 -11.01 45.57
CA THR A 154 17.59 -11.84 46.30
C THR A 154 18.53 -12.60 45.37
N SER A 155 18.29 -12.57 44.06
CA SER A 155 19.13 -13.27 43.09
C SER A 155 20.42 -12.49 42.84
N THR A 156 21.49 -13.22 42.54
CA THR A 156 22.83 -12.66 42.27
C THR A 156 22.86 -11.72 41.07
N ASP A 157 21.99 -11.93 40.08
CA ASP A 157 21.85 -11.11 38.88
C ASP A 157 20.71 -10.07 38.98
N GLY A 158 20.00 -10.02 40.11
CA GLY A 158 18.86 -9.12 40.30
C GLY A 158 17.64 -9.44 39.44
N LYS A 159 17.57 -10.66 38.85
CA LYS A 159 16.55 -11.07 37.88
C LYS A 159 15.88 -12.41 38.22
N ALA A 160 14.58 -12.47 37.97
CA ALA A 160 13.82 -13.71 37.84
C ALA A 160 13.26 -13.82 36.41
N ARG A 161 13.19 -15.02 35.86
CA ARG A 161 12.89 -15.24 34.44
C ARG A 161 11.58 -16.00 34.24
N VAL A 162 10.77 -15.57 33.28
CA VAL A 162 9.56 -16.28 32.83
C VAL A 162 9.70 -16.59 31.35
N VAL A 163 9.89 -17.88 31.04
CA VAL A 163 10.16 -18.37 29.69
C VAL A 163 8.90 -19.04 29.14
N ASN A 164 8.32 -18.45 28.10
CA ASN A 164 7.08 -18.94 27.46
C ASN A 164 7.39 -19.68 26.15
N THR A 165 7.00 -20.95 26.07
CA THR A 165 7.25 -21.76 24.86
C THR A 165 6.17 -21.49 23.80
N SER A 166 6.54 -20.73 22.78
CA SER A 166 5.77 -20.46 21.58
C SER A 166 6.09 -21.50 20.46
N SER A 167 5.81 -21.16 19.20
CA SER A 167 6.04 -21.99 18.02
C SER A 167 6.09 -21.10 16.79
N MET A 168 6.68 -21.55 15.68
CA MET A 168 6.49 -20.93 14.35
C MET A 168 5.00 -20.73 14.01
N GLY A 169 4.10 -21.51 14.62
CA GLY A 169 2.65 -21.30 14.59
C GLY A 169 2.20 -19.84 14.75
N HIS A 170 2.89 -19.05 15.59
CA HIS A 170 2.52 -17.66 15.87
C HIS A 170 2.61 -16.72 14.65
N THR A 171 3.41 -17.06 13.63
CA THR A 171 3.58 -16.20 12.44
C THR A 171 2.46 -16.36 11.41
N PHE A 172 1.59 -17.37 11.58
CA PHE A 172 0.49 -17.65 10.67
C PHE A 172 -0.82 -16.92 11.04
N VAL A 173 -0.81 -16.10 12.09
CA VAL A 173 -1.95 -15.29 12.55
C VAL A 173 -1.53 -13.84 12.71
N SER A 174 -2.46 -12.92 12.46
CA SER A 174 -2.21 -11.47 12.50
C SER A 174 -2.67 -10.80 13.80
N GLY A 175 -3.23 -11.56 14.74
CA GLY A 175 -3.78 -11.02 15.99
C GLY A 175 -4.56 -12.07 16.79
N LEU A 176 -5.22 -11.61 17.85
CA LEU A 176 -6.11 -12.42 18.68
C LEU A 176 -7.57 -12.05 18.41
N ASP A 177 -8.41 -13.06 18.17
CA ASP A 177 -9.86 -12.90 18.05
C ASP A 177 -10.55 -13.32 19.36
N PHE A 178 -10.89 -12.33 20.19
CA PHE A 178 -11.47 -12.55 21.52
C PHE A 178 -12.79 -13.34 21.49
N ASP A 179 -13.57 -13.23 20.42
CA ASP A 179 -14.84 -13.97 20.25
C ASP A 179 -14.62 -15.49 20.11
N THR A 180 -13.36 -15.92 19.91
CA THR A 180 -12.99 -17.34 19.78
C THR A 180 -12.35 -17.92 21.04
N PHE A 181 -12.18 -17.12 22.09
CA PHE A 181 -11.54 -17.58 23.33
C PHE A 181 -12.44 -18.50 24.16
N ARG A 182 -13.76 -18.41 24.00
CA ARG A 182 -14.75 -19.30 24.63
C ARG A 182 -15.43 -20.18 23.59
N ASP A 183 -16.15 -21.20 24.04
CA ASP A 183 -16.95 -21.99 23.12
C ASP A 183 -17.98 -21.13 22.37
N GLY A 184 -18.12 -21.40 21.08
CA GLY A 184 -19.04 -20.67 20.22
C GLY A 184 -18.90 -21.03 18.73
N PRO A 185 -19.87 -20.62 17.90
CA PRO A 185 -19.87 -20.91 16.47
C PRO A 185 -18.63 -20.38 15.75
N LYS A 186 -18.13 -19.20 16.15
CA LYS A 186 -16.95 -18.56 15.55
C LYS A 186 -15.67 -19.37 15.82
N ARG A 187 -15.48 -19.86 17.06
CA ARG A 187 -14.39 -20.77 17.42
C ARG A 187 -14.42 -22.05 16.57
N LYS A 188 -15.59 -22.72 16.50
CA LYS A 188 -15.75 -23.96 15.74
C LYS A 188 -15.46 -23.75 14.24
N LYS A 189 -15.88 -22.61 13.68
CA LYS A 189 -15.61 -22.22 12.29
C LYS A 189 -14.13 -21.93 12.01
N MET A 190 -13.40 -21.36 12.98
CA MET A 190 -11.98 -21.04 12.83
C MET A 190 -11.11 -22.30 12.68
N GLY A 191 -11.49 -23.39 13.34
CA GLY A 191 -10.80 -24.68 13.23
C GLY A 191 -9.50 -24.77 14.05
N THR A 192 -9.02 -25.99 14.25
CA THR A 192 -7.98 -26.30 15.25
C THR A 192 -6.61 -25.71 14.91
N ARG A 193 -6.25 -25.59 13.63
CA ARG A 193 -4.94 -25.05 13.22
C ARG A 193 -4.79 -23.55 13.50
N PRO A 194 -5.70 -22.67 13.05
CA PRO A 194 -5.61 -21.25 13.38
C PRO A 194 -5.76 -20.98 14.89
N LEU A 195 -6.58 -21.75 15.62
CA LEU A 195 -6.67 -21.65 17.08
C LEU A 195 -5.35 -21.98 17.78
N TYR A 196 -4.60 -22.97 17.29
CA TYR A 196 -3.25 -23.26 17.80
C TYR A 196 -2.30 -22.09 17.54
N SER A 197 -2.25 -21.59 16.31
CA SER A 197 -1.44 -20.44 15.93
C SER A 197 -1.76 -19.21 16.77
N GLN A 198 -3.05 -18.95 17.01
CA GLN A 198 -3.54 -17.90 17.91
C GLN A 198 -3.04 -18.09 19.35
N SER A 199 -3.07 -19.31 19.88
CA SER A 199 -2.53 -19.61 21.22
C SER A 199 -1.02 -19.33 21.32
N LYS A 200 -0.26 -19.64 20.25
CA LYS A 200 1.18 -19.42 20.22
C LYS A 200 1.54 -17.95 20.02
N PHE A 201 0.70 -17.19 19.31
CA PHE A 201 0.77 -15.73 19.31
C PHE A 201 0.43 -15.12 20.68
N GLY A 202 -0.56 -15.67 21.39
CA GLY A 202 -0.88 -15.31 22.76
C GLY A 202 0.30 -15.41 23.73
N ASN A 203 1.15 -16.43 23.58
CA ASN A 203 2.39 -16.55 24.38
C ASN A 203 3.40 -15.42 24.14
N VAL A 204 3.50 -14.93 22.89
CA VAL A 204 4.36 -13.79 22.54
C VAL A 204 3.83 -12.50 23.15
N VAL A 205 2.51 -12.28 23.01
CA VAL A 205 1.81 -11.14 23.62
C VAL A 205 2.00 -11.13 25.14
N PHE A 206 1.81 -12.28 25.78
CA PHE A 206 1.97 -12.44 27.21
C PHE A 206 3.41 -12.14 27.67
N SER A 207 4.43 -12.68 27.00
CA SER A 207 5.83 -12.39 27.35
C SER A 207 6.17 -10.91 27.26
N ASN A 208 5.76 -10.26 26.17
CA ASN A 208 6.06 -8.85 25.95
C ASN A 208 5.40 -7.97 27.01
N GLU A 209 4.14 -8.25 27.37
CA GLU A 209 3.45 -7.48 28.41
C GLU A 209 4.00 -7.72 29.81
N LEU A 210 4.31 -8.98 30.14
CA LEU A 210 4.88 -9.29 31.45
C LEU A 210 6.23 -8.59 31.62
N HIS A 211 7.07 -8.60 30.59
CA HIS A 211 8.34 -7.88 30.63
C HIS A 211 8.13 -6.36 30.72
N ARG A 212 7.26 -5.78 29.88
CA ARG A 212 7.00 -4.34 29.89
C ARG A 212 6.52 -3.83 31.25
N ARG A 213 5.72 -4.63 31.98
CA ARG A 213 5.11 -4.24 33.26
C ARG A 213 5.98 -4.47 34.49
N TYR A 214 6.91 -5.43 34.44
CA TYR A 214 7.64 -5.90 35.62
C TYR A 214 9.17 -5.96 35.43
N ALA A 215 9.71 -5.46 34.31
CA ALA A 215 11.16 -5.40 34.08
C ALA A 215 11.89 -4.52 35.11
N ASP A 216 11.25 -3.44 35.54
CA ASP A 216 11.69 -2.54 36.62
C ASP A 216 11.80 -3.26 37.98
N GLN A 217 10.94 -4.26 38.18
CA GLN A 217 10.93 -5.14 39.36
C GLN A 217 11.84 -6.38 39.20
N GLY A 218 12.66 -6.41 38.16
CA GLY A 218 13.62 -7.50 37.92
C GLY A 218 13.06 -8.70 37.16
N ILE A 219 11.84 -8.62 36.60
CA ILE A 219 11.26 -9.73 35.84
C ILE A 219 11.67 -9.68 34.37
N VAL A 220 12.33 -10.73 33.92
CA VAL A 220 12.69 -10.94 32.51
C VAL A 220 11.67 -11.91 31.92
N SER A 221 10.93 -11.52 30.89
CA SER A 221 9.99 -12.43 30.22
C SER A 221 10.25 -12.51 28.74
N VAL A 222 10.37 -13.75 28.25
CA VAL A 222 10.78 -14.04 26.88
C VAL A 222 9.89 -15.14 26.32
N SER A 223 9.49 -14.96 25.06
CA SER A 223 8.84 -16.01 24.28
C SER A 223 9.84 -16.57 23.26
N LEU A 224 9.87 -17.89 23.09
CA LEU A 224 10.76 -18.55 22.14
C LEU A 224 10.02 -19.63 21.35
N HIS A 225 10.55 -20.01 20.18
CA HIS A 225 10.14 -21.22 19.48
C HIS A 225 11.26 -22.25 19.54
N PRO A 226 10.99 -23.50 19.95
CA PRO A 226 12.05 -24.51 20.10
C PRO A 226 12.50 -25.13 18.76
N GLY A 227 11.90 -24.74 17.63
CA GLY A 227 12.16 -25.32 16.30
C GLY A 227 11.15 -26.40 15.90
N ASN A 228 11.38 -27.06 14.77
CA ASN A 228 10.51 -28.13 14.24
C ASN A 228 11.00 -29.49 14.77
N LEU A 229 10.41 -29.99 15.87
CA LEU A 229 10.95 -31.12 16.65
C LEU A 229 9.99 -32.30 16.76
N ASP A 230 10.54 -33.52 16.77
CA ASP A 230 9.79 -34.76 17.00
C ASP A 230 9.42 -34.87 18.49
N THR A 231 8.18 -34.52 18.84
CA THR A 231 7.66 -34.59 20.21
C THR A 231 6.27 -35.23 20.25
N GLU A 232 5.90 -35.78 21.42
CA GLU A 232 4.57 -36.31 21.78
C GLU A 232 3.41 -35.28 21.62
N LEU A 233 3.73 -34.03 21.27
CA LEU A 233 2.76 -32.97 20.96
C LEU A 233 1.92 -33.29 19.71
N SER A 234 2.41 -34.16 18.81
CA SER A 234 1.77 -34.54 17.55
C SER A 234 0.67 -35.60 17.65
N ARG A 235 0.28 -36.02 18.87
CA ARG A 235 -0.66 -37.14 19.11
C ARG A 235 -2.03 -37.03 18.41
N TYR A 236 -2.47 -35.82 18.07
CA TYR A 236 -3.74 -35.54 17.37
C TYR A 236 -3.56 -35.07 15.91
N GLY A 237 -2.35 -35.13 15.35
CA GLY A 237 -2.11 -34.70 13.97
C GLY A 237 -2.77 -35.62 12.92
N PRO A 238 -3.40 -35.07 11.86
CA PRO A 238 -3.93 -35.87 10.77
C PRO A 238 -2.77 -36.40 9.89
N GLY A 239 -2.59 -37.72 9.84
CA GLY A 239 -1.61 -38.35 8.96
C GLY A 239 -1.55 -39.87 9.11
N SER A 240 -1.50 -40.58 7.97
CA SER A 240 -1.18 -42.02 7.92
C SER A 240 0.19 -42.30 8.56
N LYS A 241 0.46 -43.54 9.01
CA LYS A 241 1.76 -43.93 9.60
C LYS A 241 2.94 -43.56 8.67
N LEU A 242 2.73 -43.62 7.36
CA LEU A 242 3.69 -43.24 6.32
C LEU A 242 4.03 -41.74 6.32
N MET A 243 3.02 -40.87 6.45
CA MET A 243 3.21 -39.40 6.53
C MET A 243 3.98 -39.00 7.80
N ARG A 244 3.75 -39.70 8.92
CA ARG A 244 4.50 -39.49 10.18
C ARG A 244 5.97 -39.87 10.05
N SER A 245 6.30 -40.96 9.35
CA SER A 245 7.70 -41.33 9.07
C SER A 245 8.40 -40.36 8.12
N LEU A 246 7.68 -39.80 7.12
CA LEU A 246 8.23 -38.77 6.23
C LEU A 246 8.48 -37.43 6.94
N LEU A 247 7.62 -37.05 7.90
CA LEU A 247 7.82 -35.87 8.74
C LEU A 247 9.04 -36.02 9.67
N LYS A 248 9.35 -37.24 10.16
CA LYS A 248 10.57 -37.51 10.95
C LYS A 248 11.88 -37.20 10.21
N LEU A 249 11.86 -37.15 8.88
CA LEU A 249 13.04 -36.80 8.07
C LEU A 249 13.34 -35.28 8.07
N VAL A 250 12.38 -34.45 8.52
CA VAL A 250 12.45 -32.97 8.53
C VAL A 250 12.45 -32.41 9.97
N LEU A 251 12.23 -33.26 10.97
CA LEU A 251 12.14 -32.88 12.38
C LEU A 251 13.53 -33.02 13.04
N TYR A 252 13.97 -31.98 13.74
CA TYR A 252 15.24 -31.97 14.47
C TYR A 252 15.13 -32.81 15.77
N PRO A 253 16.25 -33.37 16.26
CA PRO A 253 16.28 -34.10 17.53
C PRO A 253 15.78 -33.26 18.71
N ALA A 254 14.92 -33.83 19.56
CA ALA A 254 14.36 -33.18 20.76
C ALA A 254 15.38 -32.48 21.69
N PRO A 255 16.65 -32.94 21.84
CA PRO A 255 17.68 -32.24 22.61
C PRO A 255 17.94 -30.80 22.17
N LEU A 256 17.82 -30.48 20.88
CA LEU A 256 18.04 -29.12 20.37
C LEU A 256 16.92 -28.14 20.78
N GLY A 257 15.72 -28.65 21.07
CA GLY A 257 14.58 -27.83 21.50
C GLY A 257 14.66 -27.30 22.91
N ALA A 258 15.33 -28.05 23.79
CA ALA A 258 15.52 -27.65 25.18
C ALA A 258 16.58 -26.54 25.28
N LEU A 259 17.56 -26.52 24.38
CA LEU A 259 18.68 -25.56 24.40
C LEU A 259 18.21 -24.11 24.38
N THR A 260 17.22 -23.75 23.55
CA THR A 260 16.76 -22.36 23.45
C THR A 260 16.13 -21.89 24.76
N GLN A 261 15.30 -22.72 25.40
CA GLN A 261 14.71 -22.35 26.69
C GLN A 261 15.71 -22.38 27.83
N LEU A 262 16.64 -23.34 27.83
CA LEU A 262 17.75 -23.38 28.78
C LEU A 262 18.63 -22.14 28.65
N TYR A 263 19.07 -21.78 27.45
CA TYR A 263 19.90 -20.60 27.21
C TYR A 263 19.29 -19.34 27.82
N VAL A 264 18.03 -19.05 27.48
CA VAL A 264 17.32 -17.87 28.00
C VAL A 264 17.13 -17.97 29.52
N GLY A 265 16.80 -19.17 30.02
CA GLY A 265 16.51 -19.41 31.42
C GLY A 265 17.73 -19.40 32.34
N THR A 266 18.92 -19.73 31.85
CA THR A 266 20.08 -20.04 32.72
C THR A 266 21.31 -19.16 32.49
N THR A 267 21.41 -18.46 31.35
CA THR A 267 22.61 -17.65 31.05
C THR A 267 22.50 -16.21 31.57
N PRO A 268 23.63 -15.55 31.87
CA PRO A 268 23.67 -14.11 32.13
C PRO A 268 23.17 -13.28 30.94
N GLU A 269 23.46 -13.71 29.71
CA GLU A 269 22.98 -13.08 28.48
C GLU A 269 21.45 -13.18 28.40
N GLY A 270 20.90 -14.35 28.74
CA GLY A 270 19.46 -14.56 28.86
C GLY A 270 18.78 -13.63 29.88
N ALA A 271 19.50 -13.14 30.90
CA ALA A 271 19.00 -12.14 31.84
C ALA A 271 18.84 -10.74 31.22
N LYS A 272 19.57 -10.46 30.14
CA LYS A 272 19.53 -9.19 29.41
C LYS A 272 18.44 -9.18 28.34
N LEU A 273 18.07 -10.38 27.84
CA LEU A 273 17.03 -10.58 26.85
C LEU A 273 15.66 -10.13 27.37
N GLY A 274 15.33 -8.87 27.16
CA GLY A 274 14.00 -8.31 27.30
C GLY A 274 13.21 -8.40 26.00
N GLY A 275 11.88 -8.23 26.05
CA GLY A 275 11.03 -8.18 24.84
C GLY A 275 11.50 -7.18 23.75
N GLN A 276 12.33 -6.20 24.11
CA GLN A 276 12.99 -5.24 23.22
C GLN A 276 14.20 -5.81 22.46
N GLU A 277 14.93 -6.79 22.99
CA GLU A 277 16.17 -7.29 22.37
C GLU A 277 15.88 -8.22 21.18
N LEU A 278 14.69 -8.83 21.11
CA LEU A 278 14.18 -9.50 19.90
C LEU A 278 13.79 -8.51 18.78
N LEU A 279 13.42 -7.27 19.14
CA LEU A 279 13.21 -6.17 18.19
C LEU A 279 14.55 -5.60 17.68
N GLU A 280 15.55 -5.44 18.55
CA GLU A 280 16.91 -5.03 18.18
C GLU A 280 17.68 -6.13 17.40
N GLN A 281 17.49 -7.40 17.75
CA GLN A 281 17.95 -8.52 16.93
C GLN A 281 17.28 -8.50 15.54
N ARG A 282 16.00 -8.14 15.41
CA ARG A 282 15.37 -7.95 14.08
C ARG A 282 15.96 -6.79 13.29
N LYS A 283 16.43 -5.72 13.92
CA LYS A 283 17.15 -4.61 13.27
C LYS A 283 18.57 -5.01 12.84
N THR A 284 19.24 -5.85 13.64
CA THR A 284 20.63 -6.30 13.40
C THR A 284 20.75 -7.60 12.58
N LEU A 285 19.66 -8.34 12.39
CA LEU A 285 19.61 -9.59 11.61
C LEU A 285 19.81 -9.41 10.10
N ARG A 286 20.04 -8.18 9.60
CA ARG A 286 20.19 -7.92 8.16
C ARG A 286 21.35 -6.99 7.88
N THR A 287 22.25 -7.43 7.02
CA THR A 287 23.52 -6.75 6.73
C THR A 287 23.27 -5.45 5.94
N ALA A 288 24.20 -4.49 6.04
CA ALA A 288 24.16 -3.27 5.21
C ALA A 288 24.10 -3.60 3.70
N GLU A 289 24.70 -4.72 3.31
CA GLU A 289 24.68 -5.27 1.94
C GLU A 289 23.28 -5.71 1.49
N GLU A 290 22.47 -6.33 2.36
CA GLU A 290 21.08 -6.69 2.05
C GLU A 290 20.19 -5.45 1.88
N LYS A 291 20.44 -4.40 2.67
CA LYS A 291 19.71 -3.12 2.57
C LYS A 291 20.06 -2.38 1.28
N GLU A 292 21.35 -2.30 0.94
CA GLU A 292 21.81 -1.66 -0.30
C GLU A 292 21.30 -2.41 -1.54
N LYS A 293 21.30 -3.75 -1.48
CA LYS A 293 20.72 -4.58 -2.54
C LYS A 293 19.22 -4.35 -2.69
N ALA A 294 18.45 -4.35 -1.60
CA ALA A 294 17.02 -4.09 -1.64
C ALA A 294 16.69 -2.70 -2.22
N TRP A 295 17.47 -1.69 -1.86
CA TRP A 295 17.34 -0.35 -2.41
C TRP A 295 17.67 -0.32 -3.91
N THR A 296 18.76 -0.99 -4.31
CA THR A 296 19.18 -1.07 -5.72
C THR A 296 18.12 -1.77 -6.58
N ASP A 297 17.56 -2.89 -6.09
CA ASP A 297 16.49 -3.62 -6.76
C ASP A 297 15.25 -2.72 -6.98
N ALA A 298 14.88 -1.91 -5.97
CA ALA A 298 13.76 -0.97 -6.09
C ALA A 298 14.07 0.18 -7.08
N ALA A 299 15.30 0.73 -7.04
CA ALA A 299 15.74 1.76 -7.97
C ALA A 299 15.79 1.24 -9.42
N ASP A 300 16.18 -0.01 -9.63
CA ASP A 300 16.21 -0.67 -10.93
C ASP A 300 14.79 -0.91 -11.49
N MET A 301 13.82 -1.25 -10.64
CA MET A 301 12.40 -1.35 -11.05
C MET A 301 11.88 -0.01 -11.58
N VAL A 302 12.12 1.07 -10.85
CA VAL A 302 11.71 2.43 -11.27
C VAL A 302 12.45 2.88 -12.52
N LYS A 303 13.75 2.59 -12.61
CA LYS A 303 14.56 2.86 -13.80
C LYS A 303 13.93 2.22 -15.03
N THR A 304 13.72 0.91 -15.00
CA THR A 304 13.16 0.15 -16.13
C THR A 304 11.81 0.72 -16.55
N TYR A 305 10.90 0.96 -15.61
CA TYR A 305 9.60 1.56 -15.89
C TYR A 305 9.73 2.93 -16.57
N SER A 306 10.58 3.81 -16.02
CA SER A 306 10.72 5.17 -16.53
C SER A 306 11.37 5.22 -17.91
N ASP A 307 12.38 4.37 -18.15
CA ASP A 307 13.09 4.26 -19.43
C ASP A 307 12.12 3.72 -20.50
N GLU A 308 11.35 2.67 -20.20
CA GLU A 308 10.32 2.11 -21.09
C GLU A 308 9.19 3.11 -21.37
N MET A 309 8.77 3.89 -20.38
CA MET A 309 7.74 4.91 -20.55
C MET A 309 8.18 6.00 -21.52
N VAL A 310 9.39 6.52 -21.34
CA VAL A 310 9.94 7.59 -22.19
C VAL A 310 10.22 7.09 -23.59
N ASP A 311 10.77 5.88 -23.74
CA ASP A 311 11.00 5.26 -25.06
C ASP A 311 9.68 5.06 -25.82
N ARG A 312 8.65 4.54 -25.14
CA ARG A 312 7.30 4.40 -25.72
C ARG A 312 6.73 5.76 -26.16
N TRP A 313 6.81 6.79 -25.34
CA TRP A 313 6.31 8.12 -25.71
C TRP A 313 7.09 8.71 -26.89
N ASN A 314 8.42 8.59 -26.91
CA ASN A 314 9.24 9.04 -28.04
C ASN A 314 8.84 8.35 -29.35
N LYS A 315 8.73 7.01 -29.36
CA LYS A 315 8.30 6.24 -30.54
C LYS A 315 6.91 6.65 -31.04
N VAL A 316 5.98 6.85 -30.11
CA VAL A 316 4.61 7.28 -30.42
C VAL A 316 4.60 8.69 -31.01
N ILE A 317 5.34 9.63 -30.42
CA ILE A 317 5.44 11.01 -30.93
C ILE A 317 6.11 11.04 -32.30
N ASP A 318 7.15 10.25 -32.54
CA ASP A 318 7.81 10.17 -33.85
C ASP A 318 6.83 9.73 -34.95
N THR A 319 6.00 8.74 -34.64
CA THR A 319 4.93 8.29 -35.56
C THR A 319 3.94 9.42 -35.85
N TYR A 320 3.51 10.15 -34.82
CA TYR A 320 2.57 11.25 -34.98
C TYR A 320 3.15 12.47 -35.69
N LEU A 321 4.43 12.78 -35.49
CA LEU A 321 5.10 13.88 -36.20
C LEU A 321 5.21 13.60 -37.70
N VAL A 322 5.52 12.36 -38.07
CA VAL A 322 5.50 11.92 -39.48
C VAL A 322 4.10 12.09 -40.05
N PHE A 323 3.06 11.58 -39.38
CA PHE A 323 1.68 11.72 -39.83
C PHE A 323 1.26 13.20 -39.94
N ALA A 324 1.57 14.04 -38.95
CA ALA A 324 1.27 15.46 -38.96
C ALA A 324 1.94 16.17 -40.14
N GLY A 325 3.20 15.85 -40.45
CA GLY A 325 3.93 16.42 -41.58
C GLY A 325 3.31 16.03 -42.93
N LEU A 326 3.11 14.73 -43.16
CA LEU A 326 2.46 14.21 -44.37
C LEU A 326 1.05 14.78 -44.56
N PHE A 327 0.25 14.79 -43.50
CA PHE A 327 -1.12 15.28 -43.55
C PHE A 327 -1.20 16.80 -43.76
N SER A 328 -0.30 17.57 -43.14
CA SER A 328 -0.20 19.02 -43.38
C SER A 328 0.20 19.33 -44.82
N ALA A 329 1.07 18.52 -45.45
CA ALA A 329 1.43 18.68 -46.86
C ALA A 329 0.22 18.44 -47.78
N ILE A 330 -0.56 17.39 -47.52
CA ILE A 330 -1.81 17.11 -48.24
C ILE A 330 -2.79 18.29 -48.08
N LEU A 331 -3.06 18.71 -46.85
CA LEU A 331 -3.95 19.85 -46.55
C LEU A 331 -3.49 21.14 -47.23
N THR A 332 -2.17 21.38 -47.28
CA THR A 332 -1.61 22.57 -47.93
C THR A 332 -1.91 22.58 -49.43
N ALA A 333 -1.82 21.44 -50.12
CA ALA A 333 -2.14 21.36 -51.54
C ALA A 333 -3.61 21.74 -51.82
N PHE A 334 -4.53 21.31 -50.97
CA PHE A 334 -5.95 21.68 -51.06
C PHE A 334 -6.19 23.15 -50.67
N ASN A 335 -5.53 23.65 -49.62
CA ASN A 335 -5.65 25.05 -49.19
C ASN A 335 -5.16 26.04 -50.24
N VAL A 336 -4.07 25.74 -50.95
CA VAL A 336 -3.56 26.60 -52.02
C VAL A 336 -4.61 26.72 -53.14
N GLN A 337 -5.30 25.63 -53.48
CA GLN A 337 -6.38 25.65 -54.47
C GLN A 337 -7.64 26.33 -53.94
N SER A 338 -8.03 26.14 -52.68
CA SER A 338 -9.24 26.78 -52.13
C SER A 338 -9.06 28.26 -51.84
N TYR A 339 -7.83 28.71 -51.58
CA TYR A 339 -7.51 30.11 -51.31
C TYR A 339 -7.76 31.00 -52.54
N SER A 340 -7.48 30.51 -53.75
CA SER A 340 -7.79 31.27 -54.97
C SER A 340 -9.29 31.51 -55.15
N LEU A 341 -10.14 30.63 -54.60
CA LEU A 341 -11.60 30.79 -54.60
C LEU A 341 -12.09 31.89 -53.62
N LEU A 342 -11.27 32.30 -52.66
CA LEU A 342 -11.55 33.43 -51.77
C LEU A 342 -11.12 34.77 -52.37
N GLN A 343 -10.15 34.75 -53.28
CA GLN A 343 -9.71 35.97 -53.95
C GLN A 343 -10.81 36.45 -54.90
N PRO A 344 -11.03 37.78 -54.99
CA PRO A 344 -11.92 38.30 -56.02
C PRO A 344 -11.40 37.82 -57.39
N PRO A 345 -12.29 37.40 -58.30
CA PRO A 345 -11.88 36.95 -59.62
C PRO A 345 -11.01 38.04 -60.25
N THR A 346 -9.78 37.70 -60.62
CA THR A 346 -8.98 38.58 -61.48
C THR A 346 -9.80 38.84 -62.73
N PRO A 347 -9.91 40.10 -63.19
CA PRO A 347 -10.73 40.41 -64.37
C PRO A 347 -10.27 39.52 -65.51
N ASP A 348 -11.18 38.64 -65.95
CA ASP A 348 -10.88 37.64 -66.96
C ASP A 348 -10.41 38.38 -68.21
N LEU A 349 -9.25 38.00 -68.76
CA LEU A 349 -8.71 38.62 -69.98
C LEU A 349 -9.77 38.58 -71.09
N VAL A 350 -10.63 37.54 -71.09
CA VAL A 350 -11.77 37.39 -71.99
C VAL A 350 -12.85 38.43 -71.73
N SER A 351 -13.17 38.73 -70.46
CA SER A 351 -14.14 39.78 -70.12
C SER A 351 -13.66 41.18 -70.51
N VAL A 352 -12.35 41.43 -70.36
CA VAL A 352 -11.71 42.68 -70.81
C VAL A 352 -11.67 42.74 -72.33
N LEU A 353 -11.31 41.65 -73.02
CA LEU A 353 -11.35 41.55 -74.48
C LEU A 353 -12.77 41.71 -75.04
N GLN A 354 -13.78 41.20 -74.36
CA GLN A 354 -15.18 41.34 -74.74
C GLN A 354 -15.67 42.77 -74.52
N GLN A 355 -15.25 43.43 -73.44
CA GLN A 355 -15.48 44.87 -73.24
C GLN A 355 -14.79 45.72 -74.31
N ILE A 356 -13.53 45.42 -74.66
CA ILE A 356 -12.79 46.10 -75.73
C ILE A 356 -13.47 45.86 -77.09
N SER A 357 -13.92 44.64 -77.38
CA SER A 357 -14.63 44.30 -78.61
C SER A 357 -15.98 45.02 -78.73
N LEU A 358 -16.76 45.08 -77.64
CA LEU A 358 -18.02 45.81 -77.60
C LEU A 358 -17.81 47.33 -77.72
N GLN A 359 -16.72 47.87 -77.17
CA GLN A 359 -16.34 49.27 -77.38
C GLN A 359 -15.94 49.54 -78.84
N LEU A 360 -15.15 48.65 -79.46
CA LEU A 360 -14.76 48.80 -80.87
C LEU A 360 -15.95 48.69 -81.83
N HIS A 361 -16.92 47.81 -81.54
CA HIS A 361 -18.17 47.70 -82.29
C HIS A 361 -19.10 48.91 -82.16
N SER A 362 -18.89 49.77 -81.16
CA SER A 362 -19.70 50.98 -80.96
C SER A 362 -19.31 52.16 -81.85
N PHE A 363 -18.21 52.03 -82.61
CA PHE A 363 -17.77 53.05 -83.55
C PHE A 363 -18.24 52.71 -84.97
N SER A 364 -19.04 53.60 -85.56
CA SER A 364 -19.38 53.56 -86.97
C SER A 364 -18.47 54.54 -87.74
N ILE A 365 -17.85 54.06 -88.82
CA ILE A 365 -16.93 54.85 -89.66
C ILE A 365 -17.68 55.30 -90.91
N ASN A 366 -17.98 56.60 -91.02
CA ASN A 366 -18.54 57.22 -92.22
C ASN A 366 -17.62 58.39 -92.64
N PRO A 367 -16.76 58.23 -93.66
CA PRO A 367 -15.76 59.23 -94.01
C PRO A 367 -16.40 60.61 -94.30
N PRO A 368 -15.88 61.73 -93.75
CA PRO A 368 -14.60 61.88 -93.04
C PRO A 368 -14.69 61.78 -91.50
N PHE A 369 -15.81 61.30 -90.92
CA PHE A 369 -16.05 61.31 -89.48
C PHE A 369 -16.20 59.90 -88.88
N VAL A 370 -15.75 59.73 -87.63
CA VAL A 370 -16.00 58.53 -86.83
C VAL A 370 -17.03 58.91 -85.77
N ASN A 371 -18.23 58.33 -85.84
CA ASN A 371 -19.31 58.58 -84.87
C ASN A 371 -19.48 57.36 -83.96
N SER A 372 -19.40 57.58 -82.64
CA SER A 372 -19.80 56.59 -81.63
C SER A 372 -21.32 56.59 -81.50
N THR A 373 -21.96 55.43 -81.60
CA THR A 373 -23.41 55.29 -81.38
C THR A 373 -23.75 54.84 -79.96
N ALA A 374 -22.77 54.81 -79.03
CA ALA A 374 -23.00 54.40 -77.66
C ALA A 374 -23.40 55.59 -76.77
N SER A 375 -24.52 55.44 -76.03
CA SER A 375 -24.65 56.12 -74.73
C SER A 375 -23.48 55.66 -73.85
N PRO A 376 -22.91 56.50 -72.97
CA PRO A 376 -21.87 56.03 -72.06
C PRO A 376 -22.45 54.83 -71.32
N ALA A 377 -21.93 53.64 -71.62
CA ALA A 377 -22.33 52.45 -70.91
C ALA A 377 -22.17 52.81 -69.43
N VAL A 378 -23.27 52.76 -68.68
CA VAL A 378 -23.23 52.97 -67.24
C VAL A 378 -22.06 52.16 -66.75
N LEU A 379 -21.07 52.85 -66.18
CA LEU A 379 -19.97 52.26 -65.44
C LEU A 379 -20.64 51.51 -64.28
N LEU A 380 -21.12 50.30 -64.54
CA LEU A 380 -21.20 49.31 -63.47
C LEU A 380 -19.75 49.24 -62.99
N PRO A 381 -19.48 49.59 -61.70
CA PRO A 381 -18.12 49.49 -61.19
C PRO A 381 -17.57 48.12 -61.56
N PRO A 382 -16.32 48.03 -62.06
CA PRO A 382 -15.74 46.75 -62.44
C PRO A 382 -15.80 45.86 -61.20
N ASN A 383 -16.67 44.87 -61.24
CA ASN A 383 -17.03 44.00 -60.13
C ASN A 383 -17.59 44.75 -58.90
N ALA A 384 -18.93 44.81 -58.77
CA ALA A 384 -19.46 44.45 -57.45
C ALA A 384 -19.01 43.00 -57.23
N ALA A 385 -17.83 42.82 -56.61
CA ALA A 385 -17.19 41.53 -56.44
C ALA A 385 -18.26 40.53 -56.02
N ALA A 386 -18.58 39.57 -56.90
CA ALA A 386 -19.63 38.60 -56.66
C ALA A 386 -19.36 38.04 -55.26
N ALA A 387 -20.30 38.25 -54.34
CA ALA A 387 -20.08 37.92 -52.94
C ALA A 387 -19.68 36.45 -52.87
N VAL A 388 -18.50 36.18 -52.29
CA VAL A 388 -17.94 34.83 -52.24
C VAL A 388 -19.01 33.88 -51.68
N PRO A 389 -19.34 32.78 -52.38
CA PRO A 389 -20.39 31.87 -51.93
C PRO A 389 -20.12 31.39 -50.51
N ARG A 390 -21.15 31.34 -49.67
CA ARG A 390 -21.01 30.92 -48.26
C ARG A 390 -20.35 29.55 -48.12
N SER A 391 -20.65 28.62 -49.04
CA SER A 391 -20.04 27.29 -49.10
C SER A 391 -18.51 27.32 -49.27
N VAL A 392 -17.98 28.27 -50.05
CA VAL A 392 -16.54 28.48 -50.25
C VAL A 392 -15.90 29.04 -48.99
N ILE A 393 -16.60 29.92 -48.26
CA ILE A 393 -16.15 30.43 -46.96
C ILE A 393 -16.09 29.29 -45.93
N TRP A 394 -17.15 28.48 -45.81
CA TRP A 394 -17.18 27.31 -44.92
C TRP A 394 -16.08 26.31 -45.24
N LEU A 395 -15.88 25.99 -46.53
CA LEU A 395 -14.81 25.11 -47.01
C LEU A 395 -13.43 25.58 -46.51
N ASN A 396 -13.11 26.86 -46.75
CA ASN A 396 -11.83 27.42 -46.34
C ASN A 396 -11.68 27.47 -44.81
N ILE A 397 -12.74 27.83 -44.07
CA ILE A 397 -12.71 27.77 -42.61
C ILE A 397 -12.34 26.35 -42.14
N LEU A 398 -12.98 25.32 -42.69
CA LEU A 398 -12.72 23.93 -42.31
C LEU A 398 -11.28 23.50 -42.61
N TRP A 399 -10.78 23.75 -43.82
CA TRP A 399 -9.46 23.27 -44.21
C TRP A 399 -8.29 24.08 -43.63
N PHE A 400 -8.41 25.40 -43.48
CA PHE A 400 -7.42 26.20 -42.74
C PHE A 400 -7.41 25.84 -41.26
N SER A 401 -8.59 25.61 -40.65
CA SER A 401 -8.68 25.14 -39.25
C SER A 401 -8.06 23.74 -39.10
N GLY A 402 -8.29 22.85 -40.07
CA GLY A 402 -7.63 21.55 -40.15
C GLY A 402 -6.10 21.69 -40.18
N LEU A 403 -5.56 22.53 -41.06
CA LEU A 403 -4.13 22.78 -41.18
C LEU A 403 -3.52 23.33 -39.89
N ILE A 404 -4.15 24.35 -39.28
CA ILE A 404 -3.70 24.92 -38.00
C ILE A 404 -3.67 23.84 -36.93
N THR A 405 -4.74 23.04 -36.80
CA THR A 405 -4.83 21.97 -35.81
C THR A 405 -3.73 20.90 -36.01
N SER A 406 -3.43 20.55 -37.27
CA SER A 406 -2.35 19.61 -37.61
C SER A 406 -0.97 20.17 -37.23
N LEU A 407 -0.69 21.44 -37.57
CA LEU A 407 0.58 22.09 -37.23
C LEU A 407 0.75 22.30 -35.73
N THR A 408 -0.33 22.62 -35.00
CA THR A 408 -0.33 22.69 -33.54
C THR A 408 0.02 21.34 -32.92
N SER A 409 -0.50 20.23 -33.46
CA SER A 409 -0.15 18.90 -32.98
C SER A 409 1.34 18.58 -33.18
N ALA A 410 1.93 19.02 -34.31
CA ALA A 410 3.36 18.85 -34.59
C ALA A 410 4.23 19.69 -33.65
N LEU A 411 3.86 20.95 -33.41
CA LEU A 411 4.54 21.82 -32.45
C LEU A 411 4.53 21.22 -31.04
N LEU A 412 3.38 20.74 -30.58
CA LEU A 412 3.25 20.08 -29.28
C LEU A 412 4.13 18.82 -29.21
N GLY A 413 4.16 18.01 -30.26
CA GLY A 413 5.04 16.84 -30.35
C GLY A 413 6.52 17.21 -30.20
N ILE A 414 6.98 18.25 -30.90
CA ILE A 414 8.36 18.74 -30.81
C ILE A 414 8.70 19.23 -29.40
N LEU A 415 7.81 20.03 -28.79
CA LEU A 415 8.02 20.56 -27.43
C LEU A 415 8.09 19.42 -26.40
N VAL A 416 7.22 18.41 -26.51
CA VAL A 416 7.27 17.25 -25.63
C VAL A 416 8.56 16.45 -25.87
N LYS A 417 9.02 16.26 -27.11
CA LYS A 417 10.32 15.62 -27.37
C LYS A 417 11.48 16.37 -26.72
N GLN A 418 11.46 17.70 -26.68
CA GLN A 418 12.49 18.47 -25.97
C GLN A 418 12.49 18.16 -24.47
N TRP A 419 11.31 18.06 -23.84
CA TRP A 419 11.20 17.66 -22.43
C TRP A 419 11.67 16.22 -22.17
N LEU A 420 11.31 15.29 -23.04
CA LEU A 420 11.74 13.88 -22.92
C LEU A 420 13.24 13.71 -23.17
N ASN A 421 13.81 14.46 -24.10
CA ASN A 421 15.24 14.47 -24.34
C ASN A 421 16.00 15.04 -23.14
N GLU A 422 15.49 16.09 -22.49
CA GLU A 422 16.09 16.63 -21.26
C GLU A 422 15.96 15.67 -20.08
N TYR A 423 14.90 14.85 -20.04
CA TYR A 423 14.80 13.77 -19.07
C TYR A 423 15.95 12.76 -19.23
N VAL A 424 16.25 12.36 -20.47
CA VAL A 424 17.27 11.37 -20.83
C VAL A 424 18.70 11.94 -20.84
N SER A 425 18.87 13.23 -21.12
CA SER A 425 20.18 13.87 -21.29
C SER A 425 20.90 14.11 -19.95
N LEU A 426 22.21 13.83 -19.96
CA LEU A 426 23.23 14.11 -18.94
C LEU A 426 23.05 13.40 -17.57
N GLY A 427 23.80 12.30 -17.38
CA GLY A 427 24.23 11.83 -16.05
C GLY A 427 23.40 10.72 -15.38
N LEU A 428 22.50 10.05 -16.10
CA LEU A 428 21.62 9.00 -15.57
C LEU A 428 22.08 7.55 -15.88
N SER A 429 23.29 7.38 -16.44
CA SER A 429 23.83 6.09 -16.87
C SER A 429 24.34 5.19 -15.73
N GLY A 430 23.99 5.48 -14.47
CA GLY A 430 24.44 4.73 -13.31
C GLY A 430 23.29 4.37 -12.36
N ASN A 431 23.52 3.32 -11.56
CA ASN A 431 22.61 2.87 -10.49
C ASN A 431 22.97 3.50 -9.13
N SER A 432 23.80 4.56 -9.13
CA SER A 432 24.15 5.24 -7.89
C SER A 432 22.92 5.91 -7.27
N ARG A 433 22.91 6.00 -5.94
CA ARG A 433 21.83 6.63 -5.18
C ARG A 433 21.55 8.07 -5.61
N GLU A 434 22.58 8.82 -5.96
CA GLU A 434 22.44 10.17 -6.52
C GLU A 434 21.78 10.17 -7.91
N ALA A 435 22.13 9.22 -8.78
CA ALA A 435 21.54 9.12 -10.11
C ALA A 435 20.06 8.72 -10.04
N ALA A 436 19.70 7.76 -9.17
CA ALA A 436 18.31 7.36 -8.97
C ALA A 436 17.45 8.50 -8.41
N ARG A 437 17.96 9.28 -7.45
CA ARG A 437 17.25 10.45 -6.90
C ARG A 437 17.00 11.52 -7.97
N ARG A 438 18.00 11.82 -8.81
CA ARG A 438 17.81 12.75 -9.95
C ARG A 438 16.76 12.22 -10.94
N ARG A 439 16.79 10.93 -11.25
CA ARG A 439 15.78 10.26 -12.09
C ARG A 439 14.39 10.44 -11.51
N GLN A 440 14.20 10.10 -10.23
CA GLN A 440 12.92 10.24 -9.55
C GLN A 440 12.44 11.69 -9.53
N TYR A 441 13.33 12.65 -9.28
CA TYR A 441 12.99 14.07 -9.29
C TYR A 441 12.47 14.53 -10.67
N ARG A 442 13.14 14.13 -11.75
CA ARG A 442 12.68 14.43 -13.12
C ARG A 442 11.38 13.70 -13.46
N LEU A 443 11.22 12.45 -13.02
CA LEU A 443 9.98 11.68 -13.21
C LEU A 443 8.79 12.36 -12.50
N ASN A 444 8.98 12.76 -11.24
CA ASN A 444 8.01 13.53 -10.47
C ASN A 444 7.61 14.82 -11.19
N ASN A 445 8.56 15.51 -11.84
CA ASN A 445 8.27 16.70 -12.64
C ASN A 445 7.46 16.39 -13.90
N LEU A 446 7.77 15.30 -14.63
CA LEU A 446 6.96 14.89 -15.78
C LEU A 446 5.51 14.58 -15.39
N VAL A 447 5.30 13.96 -14.22
CA VAL A 447 3.97 13.69 -13.66
C VAL A 447 3.30 14.98 -13.19
N LYS A 448 4.02 15.86 -12.48
CA LYS A 448 3.51 17.14 -11.97
C LYS A 448 3.01 18.04 -13.10
N TRP A 449 3.76 18.12 -14.18
CA TRP A 449 3.41 18.91 -15.38
C TRP A 449 2.50 18.16 -16.35
N ARG A 450 2.04 16.95 -15.99
CA ARG A 450 1.08 16.16 -16.77
C ARG A 450 1.51 15.93 -18.22
N VAL A 451 2.80 15.66 -18.43
CA VAL A 451 3.36 15.46 -19.79
C VAL A 451 2.66 14.32 -20.52
N GLY A 452 2.33 13.25 -19.81
CA GLY A 452 1.56 12.14 -20.37
C GLY A 452 0.20 12.55 -20.92
N ASP A 453 -0.50 13.48 -20.26
CA ASP A 453 -1.78 14.01 -20.76
C ASP A 453 -1.57 14.79 -22.08
N ILE A 454 -0.48 15.56 -22.18
CA ILE A 454 -0.11 16.31 -23.40
C ILE A 454 0.17 15.34 -24.56
N VAL A 455 0.90 14.24 -24.32
CA VAL A 455 1.17 13.20 -25.34
C VAL A 455 -0.13 12.61 -25.89
N ILE A 456 -1.14 12.43 -25.04
CA ILE A 456 -2.45 11.88 -25.42
C ILE A 456 -3.28 12.87 -26.26
N VAL A 457 -3.06 14.19 -26.11
CA VAL A 457 -3.76 15.23 -26.90
C VAL A 457 -3.31 15.25 -28.36
N ILE A 458 -2.06 14.92 -28.66
CA ILE A 458 -1.50 14.94 -30.04
C ILE A 458 -2.36 14.15 -31.04
N PRO A 459 -2.65 12.85 -30.83
CA PRO A 459 -3.48 12.09 -31.76
C PRO A 459 -4.94 12.56 -31.82
N VAL A 460 -5.46 13.19 -30.75
CA VAL A 460 -6.81 13.77 -30.75
C VAL A 460 -6.87 14.95 -31.71
N LEU A 461 -5.88 15.84 -31.67
CA LEU A 461 -5.79 16.98 -32.59
C LEU A 461 -5.65 16.51 -34.04
N LEU A 462 -4.86 15.47 -34.30
CA LEU A 462 -4.73 14.90 -35.64
C LEU A 462 -6.03 14.31 -36.18
N LEU A 463 -6.82 13.64 -35.34
CA LEU A 463 -8.14 13.15 -35.75
C LEU A 463 -9.16 14.26 -35.97
N ILE A 464 -9.14 15.31 -35.15
CA ILE A 464 -9.97 16.51 -35.37
C ILE A 464 -9.62 17.13 -36.72
N SER A 465 -8.32 17.27 -37.01
CA SER A 465 -7.83 17.78 -38.29
C SER A 465 -8.29 16.93 -39.47
N LEU A 466 -8.21 15.59 -39.35
CA LEU A 466 -8.73 14.66 -40.37
C LEU A 466 -10.25 14.80 -40.58
N GLY A 467 -11.02 14.93 -39.50
CA GLY A 467 -12.47 15.14 -39.57
C GLY A 467 -12.84 16.45 -40.26
N LEU A 468 -12.13 17.54 -39.94
CA LEU A 468 -12.31 18.85 -40.58
C LEU A 468 -11.99 18.79 -42.08
N PHE A 469 -10.93 18.06 -42.46
CA PHE A 469 -10.58 17.84 -43.87
C PHE A 469 -11.67 17.11 -44.63
N LEU A 470 -12.14 15.97 -44.10
CA LEU A 470 -13.18 15.15 -44.74
C LEU A 470 -14.52 15.90 -44.84
N ALA A 471 -14.87 16.70 -43.83
CA ALA A 471 -16.05 17.56 -43.88
C ALA A 471 -15.93 18.61 -45.00
N GLY A 472 -14.77 19.25 -45.13
CA GLY A 472 -14.52 20.18 -46.24
C GLY A 472 -14.52 19.47 -47.61
N LEU A 473 -13.99 18.25 -47.70
CA LEU A 473 -14.03 17.46 -48.94
C LEU A 473 -15.48 17.18 -49.38
N ILE A 474 -16.37 16.84 -48.45
CA ILE A 474 -17.81 16.68 -48.73
C ILE A 474 -18.39 18.00 -49.26
N VAL A 475 -18.13 19.13 -48.58
CA VAL A 475 -18.61 20.45 -49.02
C VAL A 475 -18.14 20.77 -50.43
N LEU A 476 -16.86 20.51 -50.76
CA LEU A 476 -16.33 20.71 -52.11
C LEU A 476 -17.06 19.85 -53.15
N LEU A 477 -17.24 18.55 -52.87
CA LEU A 477 -17.89 17.65 -53.83
C LEU A 477 -19.34 18.04 -54.09
N TRP A 478 -20.06 18.55 -53.09
CA TRP A 478 -21.40 19.10 -53.27
C TRP A 478 -21.44 20.37 -54.13
N ILE A 479 -20.35 21.15 -54.16
CA ILE A 479 -20.20 22.29 -55.09
C ILE A 479 -19.92 21.81 -56.52
N LEU A 480 -19.12 20.76 -56.68
CA LEU A 480 -18.66 20.27 -57.99
C LEU A 480 -19.68 19.37 -58.69
N HIS A 481 -20.14 18.30 -58.04
CA HIS A 481 -21.04 17.33 -58.65
C HIS A 481 -21.82 16.49 -57.61
N PRO A 482 -23.17 16.57 -57.59
CA PRO A 482 -23.98 15.96 -56.53
C PRO A 482 -23.88 14.43 -56.49
N THR A 483 -23.77 13.76 -57.64
CA THR A 483 -23.68 12.28 -57.70
C THR A 483 -22.39 11.76 -57.05
N VAL A 484 -21.26 12.45 -57.26
CA VAL A 484 -19.98 12.07 -56.66
C VAL A 484 -20.00 12.38 -55.16
N ALA A 485 -20.63 13.50 -54.78
CA ALA A 485 -20.80 13.90 -53.39
C ALA A 485 -21.60 12.88 -52.56
N ILE A 486 -22.67 12.30 -53.12
CA ILE A 486 -23.49 11.27 -52.44
C ILE A 486 -22.63 10.04 -52.11
N VAL A 487 -21.91 9.49 -53.10
CA VAL A 487 -21.06 8.30 -52.89
C VAL A 487 -19.98 8.58 -51.86
N ALA A 488 -19.30 9.72 -51.96
CA ALA A 488 -18.26 10.12 -51.01
C ALA A 488 -18.83 10.33 -49.58
N SER A 489 -20.01 10.94 -49.45
CA SER A 489 -20.66 11.16 -48.15
C SER A 489 -21.02 9.85 -47.45
N VAL A 490 -21.46 8.82 -48.20
CA VAL A 490 -21.73 7.48 -47.65
C VAL A 490 -20.44 6.84 -47.14
N LEU A 491 -19.35 6.90 -47.92
CA LEU A 491 -18.06 6.32 -47.52
C LEU A 491 -17.48 7.02 -46.27
N VAL A 492 -17.46 8.36 -46.27
CA VAL A 492 -16.99 9.14 -45.12
C VAL A 492 -17.88 8.91 -43.89
N GLY A 493 -19.20 8.82 -44.09
CA GLY A 493 -20.15 8.51 -43.02
C GLY A 493 -19.91 7.13 -42.40
N ALA A 494 -19.67 6.11 -43.23
CA ALA A 494 -19.36 4.75 -42.75
C ALA A 494 -18.07 4.72 -41.91
N VAL A 495 -17.02 5.40 -42.38
CA VAL A 495 -15.75 5.53 -41.63
C VAL A 495 -15.97 6.28 -40.31
N ALA A 496 -16.71 7.40 -40.33
CA ALA A 496 -17.00 8.17 -39.13
C ALA A 496 -17.79 7.36 -38.09
N VAL A 497 -18.82 6.61 -38.51
CA VAL A 497 -19.61 5.73 -37.63
C VAL A 497 -18.72 4.65 -37.02
N PHE A 498 -17.85 4.03 -37.82
CA PHE A 498 -16.89 3.04 -37.32
C PHE A 498 -15.92 3.66 -36.30
N THR A 499 -15.31 4.80 -36.60
CA THR A 499 -14.38 5.49 -35.70
C THR A 499 -15.05 5.92 -34.39
N ILE A 500 -16.26 6.48 -34.45
CA ILE A 500 -17.05 6.87 -33.27
C ILE A 500 -17.40 5.61 -32.47
N GLY A 501 -17.92 4.57 -33.12
CA GLY A 501 -18.29 3.31 -32.48
C GLY A 501 -17.13 2.72 -31.69
N VAL A 502 -15.95 2.60 -32.32
CA VAL A 502 -14.74 2.07 -31.68
C VAL A 502 -14.21 2.98 -30.56
N THR A 503 -14.29 4.31 -30.71
CA THR A 503 -13.84 5.28 -29.69
C THR A 503 -14.71 5.25 -28.42
N PHE A 504 -16.01 5.06 -28.57
CA PHE A 504 -16.95 5.06 -27.45
C PHE A 504 -17.27 3.66 -26.90
N LEU A 505 -16.94 2.59 -27.63
CA LEU A 505 -17.13 1.19 -27.21
C LEU A 505 -16.63 0.89 -25.78
N PRO A 506 -15.45 1.38 -25.33
CA PRO A 506 -14.95 1.09 -23.99
C PRO A 506 -15.74 1.78 -22.87
N LEU A 507 -16.57 2.79 -23.18
CA LEU A 507 -17.45 3.42 -22.19
C LEU A 507 -18.66 2.54 -21.84
N PHE A 508 -19.08 1.68 -22.77
CA PHE A 508 -20.28 0.85 -22.62
C PHE A 508 -19.97 -0.61 -22.26
N ASN A 509 -18.77 -1.10 -22.59
CA ASN A 509 -18.35 -2.45 -22.26
C ASN A 509 -17.00 -2.46 -21.52
N HIS A 510 -17.05 -2.79 -20.24
CA HIS A 510 -15.88 -2.86 -19.36
C HIS A 510 -14.88 -3.98 -19.73
N SER A 511 -15.28 -4.95 -20.57
CA SER A 511 -14.42 -6.02 -21.06
C SER A 511 -13.66 -5.67 -22.35
N CYS A 512 -13.86 -4.47 -22.91
CA CYS A 512 -13.17 -4.03 -24.11
C CYS A 512 -11.72 -3.64 -23.79
N ALA A 513 -10.75 -4.41 -24.28
CA ALA A 513 -9.32 -4.12 -24.11
C ALA A 513 -8.80 -2.98 -25.00
N TYR A 514 -9.58 -2.54 -25.99
CA TYR A 514 -9.19 -1.50 -26.93
C TYR A 514 -9.42 -0.12 -26.31
N LEU A 515 -8.40 0.42 -25.63
CA LEU A 515 -8.47 1.74 -25.01
C LEU A 515 -7.80 2.77 -25.92
N THR A 516 -8.59 3.66 -26.52
CA THR A 516 -8.02 4.66 -27.40
C THR A 516 -7.60 5.91 -26.62
N PRO A 517 -6.56 6.64 -27.08
CA PRO A 517 -6.17 7.92 -26.50
C PRO A 517 -7.34 8.92 -26.43
N GLN A 518 -8.28 8.84 -27.38
CA GLN A 518 -9.45 9.72 -27.43
C GLN A 518 -10.45 9.40 -26.31
N THR A 519 -10.68 8.13 -25.99
CA THR A 519 -11.53 7.73 -24.85
C THR A 519 -10.95 8.24 -23.53
N PHE A 520 -9.62 8.16 -23.36
CA PHE A 520 -8.93 8.68 -22.18
C PHE A 520 -8.99 10.21 -22.09
N ALA A 521 -8.76 10.90 -23.21
CA ALA A 521 -8.89 12.36 -23.29
C ALA A 521 -10.31 12.82 -22.92
N PHE A 522 -11.35 12.15 -23.44
CA PHE A 522 -12.74 12.45 -23.11
C PHE A 522 -13.05 12.21 -21.62
N TYR A 523 -12.54 11.11 -21.06
CA TYR A 523 -12.66 10.83 -19.63
C TYR A 523 -11.94 11.87 -18.76
N SER A 524 -10.74 12.29 -19.16
CA SER A 524 -9.96 13.34 -18.49
C SER A 524 -10.67 14.70 -18.53
N LEU A 525 -11.17 15.10 -19.71
CA LEU A 525 -11.98 16.31 -19.90
C LEU A 525 -13.27 16.28 -19.07
N TRP A 526 -13.96 15.14 -19.06
CA TRP A 526 -15.16 14.95 -18.24
C TRP A 526 -14.86 15.15 -16.76
N ARG A 527 -13.77 14.55 -16.25
CA ARG A 527 -13.39 14.63 -14.84
C ARG A 527 -12.89 16.01 -14.41
N HIS A 528 -12.12 16.68 -15.26
CA HIS A 528 -11.40 17.90 -14.89
C HIS A 528 -12.09 19.20 -15.32
N ALA A 529 -12.85 19.20 -16.42
CA ALA A 529 -13.53 20.40 -16.92
C ALA A 529 -15.05 20.35 -16.72
N LEU A 530 -15.71 19.26 -17.14
CA LEU A 530 -17.18 19.18 -17.14
C LEU A 530 -17.78 18.82 -15.77
N TYR A 531 -17.20 17.87 -15.05
CA TYR A 531 -17.70 17.41 -13.74
C TYR A 531 -17.76 18.50 -12.67
N PRO A 532 -16.71 19.34 -12.45
CA PRO A 532 -16.80 20.43 -11.49
C PRO A 532 -17.85 21.47 -11.90
N VAL A 533 -17.97 21.79 -13.21
CA VAL A 533 -18.99 22.71 -13.72
C VAL A 533 -20.40 22.17 -13.51
N VAL A 534 -20.65 20.91 -13.88
CA VAL A 534 -21.94 20.23 -13.70
C VAL A 534 -22.30 20.09 -12.21
N ARG A 535 -21.31 19.81 -11.35
CA ARG A 535 -21.52 19.75 -9.89
C ARG A 535 -21.89 21.11 -9.31
N THR A 536 -21.21 22.18 -9.73
CA THR A 536 -21.50 23.54 -9.27
C THR A 536 -22.86 24.03 -9.77
N VAL A 537 -23.20 23.78 -11.04
CA VAL A 537 -24.51 24.10 -11.61
C VAL A 537 -25.62 23.27 -10.93
N GLY A 538 -25.40 21.98 -10.70
CA GLY A 538 -26.32 21.12 -9.98
C GLY A 538 -26.53 21.55 -8.51
N TYR A 539 -25.48 22.01 -7.84
CA TYR A 539 -25.58 22.60 -6.50
C TYR A 539 -26.41 23.89 -6.50
N TYR A 540 -26.23 24.76 -7.50
CA TYR A 540 -26.99 26.02 -7.64
C TYR A 540 -28.47 25.80 -7.95
N ILE A 541 -28.82 24.77 -8.74
CA ILE A 541 -30.21 24.45 -9.09
C ILE A 541 -30.95 23.77 -7.92
N ILE A 542 -30.25 22.97 -7.10
CA ILE A 542 -30.85 22.23 -5.96
C ILE A 542 -30.94 23.12 -4.71
N SER A 543 -30.03 24.07 -4.50
CA SER A 543 -30.01 24.93 -3.31
C SER A 543 -30.90 26.19 -3.40
N THR A 544 -31.42 26.52 -4.58
CA THR A 544 -32.23 27.73 -4.82
C THR A 544 -33.61 27.77 -4.15
N PRO A 545 -34.30 26.65 -3.82
CA PRO A 545 -35.53 26.71 -3.02
C PRO A 545 -35.27 26.82 -1.50
N ALA A 546 -34.10 26.40 -1.01
CA ALA A 546 -33.81 26.34 0.42
C ALA A 546 -33.30 27.68 0.99
N ASN A 547 -32.57 28.46 0.20
CA ASN A 547 -31.91 29.67 0.69
C ASN A 547 -32.81 30.93 0.69
N LYS A 548 -33.96 30.91 -0.01
CA LYS A 548 -34.86 32.08 -0.08
C LYS A 548 -35.65 32.39 1.20
N ILE A 549 -35.62 31.51 2.20
CA ILE A 549 -36.33 31.71 3.48
C ILE A 549 -35.42 32.36 4.55
N CYS A 550 -34.09 32.31 4.39
CA CYS A 550 -33.15 32.85 5.38
C CYS A 550 -32.68 34.28 5.12
N ASP A 551 -32.89 34.84 3.93
CA ASP A 551 -32.33 36.16 3.54
C ASP A 551 -33.25 37.37 3.84
N LEU A 552 -34.37 37.20 4.57
CA LEU A 552 -35.30 38.31 4.82
C LEU A 552 -34.97 39.19 6.05
N LEU A 553 -33.89 38.94 6.82
CA LEU A 553 -33.77 39.62 8.13
C LEU A 553 -32.50 40.37 8.54
N ILE A 554 -31.31 40.32 7.91
CA ILE A 554 -30.19 41.25 8.28
C ILE A 554 -29.22 41.50 7.10
N PRO A 555 -28.82 42.75 6.77
CA PRO A 555 -27.80 43.02 5.75
C PRO A 555 -26.39 43.14 6.36
N GLY A 556 -25.39 42.50 5.76
CA GLY A 556 -23.98 42.81 6.04
C GLY A 556 -22.96 41.73 5.64
N HIS A 557 -22.15 42.07 4.62
CA HIS A 557 -20.83 41.55 4.21
C HIS A 557 -20.55 40.04 4.19
N PHE A 558 -20.11 39.51 3.02
CA PHE A 558 -18.86 38.75 2.92
C PHE A 558 -18.51 38.41 1.46
N LEU A 559 -17.37 38.92 0.98
CA LEU A 559 -16.63 38.38 -0.16
C LEU A 559 -15.16 38.29 0.29
N PRO A 560 -14.66 37.12 0.73
CA PRO A 560 -13.21 36.90 0.66
C PRO A 560 -12.70 35.50 0.27
N ASP A 561 -13.48 34.41 0.34
CA ASP A 561 -12.83 33.09 0.36
C ASP A 561 -12.43 32.54 -1.03
N VAL A 562 -13.19 32.86 -2.08
CA VAL A 562 -12.95 32.31 -3.43
C VAL A 562 -11.78 32.99 -4.14
N ILE A 563 -11.55 34.28 -3.88
CA ILE A 563 -10.43 35.03 -4.48
C ILE A 563 -9.12 34.67 -3.76
N GLN A 564 -9.18 34.35 -2.47
CA GLN A 564 -8.03 33.96 -1.68
C GLN A 564 -7.48 32.58 -2.08
N ASP A 565 -8.36 31.60 -2.35
CA ASP A 565 -7.94 30.26 -2.79
C ASP A 565 -7.30 30.27 -4.19
N ILE A 566 -7.83 31.08 -5.12
CA ILE A 566 -7.27 31.21 -6.47
C ILE A 566 -5.91 31.94 -6.43
N LEU A 567 -5.76 32.95 -5.57
CA LEU A 567 -4.49 33.64 -5.37
C LEU A 567 -3.43 32.77 -4.66
N LEU A 568 -3.84 31.91 -3.72
CA LEU A 568 -2.97 30.95 -3.03
C LEU A 568 -2.42 29.89 -3.99
N ASP A 569 -3.25 29.34 -4.87
CA ASP A 569 -2.81 28.38 -5.90
C ASP A 569 -1.90 29.04 -6.96
N ALA A 570 -2.15 30.30 -7.30
CA ALA A 570 -1.27 31.07 -8.19
C ALA A 570 0.10 31.39 -7.53
N THR A 571 0.17 31.59 -6.20
CA THR A 571 1.45 31.79 -5.50
C THR A 571 2.35 30.55 -5.46
N TYR A 572 1.83 29.34 -5.72
CA TYR A 572 2.67 28.14 -5.86
C TYR A 572 3.39 28.04 -7.21
N LEU A 573 2.94 28.79 -8.23
CA LEU A 573 3.57 28.83 -9.56
C LEU A 573 4.78 29.77 -9.61
N PHE A 574 4.86 30.75 -8.68
CA PHE A 574 5.95 31.71 -8.61
C PHE A 574 6.68 31.58 -7.26
N PRO A 575 7.85 30.91 -7.20
CA PRO A 575 8.58 30.79 -5.95
C PRO A 575 8.94 32.18 -5.40
N THR A 576 8.65 32.42 -4.11
CA THR A 576 8.87 33.69 -3.41
C THR A 576 10.35 34.01 -3.14
N THR A 577 11.26 33.10 -3.48
CA THR A 577 12.70 33.30 -3.39
C THR A 577 13.27 33.72 -4.74
N THR A 578 13.77 34.94 -4.83
CA THR A 578 14.57 35.41 -5.97
C THR A 578 15.81 34.50 -6.13
N PRO A 579 15.97 33.79 -7.27
CA PRO A 579 17.13 32.93 -7.45
C PRO A 579 18.37 33.78 -7.70
N LYS A 580 19.40 33.62 -6.86
CA LYS A 580 20.77 34.02 -7.22
C LYS A 580 21.17 33.25 -8.48
N THR A 581 21.64 33.96 -9.50
CA THR A 581 21.99 33.45 -10.85
C THR A 581 22.98 32.29 -10.80
N SER A 582 22.48 31.05 -10.73
CA SER A 582 23.27 29.82 -10.86
C SER A 582 22.84 29.06 -12.12
N PRO A 583 23.76 28.38 -12.84
CA PRO A 583 23.39 27.46 -13.93
C PRO A 583 22.32 26.45 -13.50
N TRP A 584 21.39 26.11 -14.39
CA TRP A 584 20.24 25.21 -14.13
C TRP A 584 20.63 23.88 -13.45
N TYR A 585 21.77 23.30 -13.86
CA TYR A 585 22.31 22.08 -13.27
C TYR A 585 22.64 22.20 -11.76
N ILE A 586 23.13 23.36 -11.31
CA ILE A 586 23.45 23.60 -9.90
C ILE A 586 22.16 23.73 -9.08
N HIS A 587 21.14 24.36 -9.67
CA HIS A 587 19.82 24.45 -9.08
C HIS A 587 19.20 23.05 -8.90
N GLU A 588 19.20 22.22 -9.95
CA GLU A 588 18.71 20.84 -9.89
C GLU A 588 19.42 20.02 -8.80
N ARG A 589 20.76 20.06 -8.76
CA ARG A 589 21.52 19.32 -7.74
C ARG A 589 21.19 19.79 -6.32
N ARG A 590 21.01 21.09 -6.11
CA ARG A 590 20.61 21.65 -4.81
C ARG A 590 19.23 21.16 -4.39
N MET A 591 18.27 21.16 -5.31
CA MET A 591 16.91 20.68 -5.04
C MET A 591 16.90 19.18 -4.73
N VAL A 592 17.64 18.37 -5.49
CA VAL A 592 17.74 16.92 -5.25
C VAL A 592 18.40 16.61 -3.91
N ASN A 593 19.46 17.35 -3.55
CA ASN A 593 20.11 17.20 -2.25
C ASN A 593 19.20 17.64 -1.09
N GLY A 594 18.42 18.72 -1.27
CA GLY A 594 17.47 19.19 -0.26
C GLY A 594 16.25 18.28 -0.08
N LEU A 595 15.96 17.42 -1.05
CA LEU A 595 14.81 16.50 -1.06
C LEU A 595 15.23 15.03 -0.95
N SER A 596 16.49 14.72 -0.60
CA SER A 596 17.07 13.37 -0.69
C SER A 596 16.24 12.30 0.00
N ASP A 597 15.73 12.58 1.20
CA ASP A 597 14.99 11.61 2.01
C ASP A 597 13.60 11.36 1.42
N THR A 598 12.90 12.41 1.02
CA THR A 598 11.63 12.31 0.30
C THR A 598 11.74 11.58 -1.04
N LEU A 599 12.83 11.80 -1.79
CA LEU A 599 13.05 11.15 -3.08
C LEU A 599 13.31 9.65 -2.92
N ASP A 600 13.98 9.23 -1.85
CA ASP A 600 14.16 7.80 -1.57
C ASP A 600 12.82 7.10 -1.27
N LEU A 601 11.91 7.77 -0.53
CA LEU A 601 10.56 7.25 -0.29
C LEU A 601 9.72 7.21 -1.56
N ASP A 602 9.89 8.21 -2.44
CA ASP A 602 9.20 8.25 -3.72
C ASP A 602 9.66 7.09 -4.62
N ILE A 603 10.96 6.78 -4.66
CA ILE A 603 11.50 5.62 -5.40
C ILE A 603 10.88 4.32 -4.87
N LEU A 604 10.85 4.13 -3.55
CA LEU A 604 10.28 2.91 -2.94
C LEU A 604 8.77 2.79 -3.20
N ASN A 605 8.04 3.90 -3.21
CA ASN A 605 6.61 3.91 -3.52
C ASN A 605 6.36 3.61 -5.00
N GLU A 606 7.11 4.26 -5.88
CA GLU A 606 7.01 4.11 -7.33
C GLU A 606 7.38 2.68 -7.76
N ALA A 607 8.36 2.04 -7.11
CA ALA A 607 8.72 0.64 -7.37
C ALA A 607 7.54 -0.31 -7.16
N TYR A 608 6.77 -0.14 -6.07
CA TYR A 608 5.57 -0.92 -5.83
C TYR A 608 4.43 -0.50 -6.77
N ASP A 609 4.25 0.81 -6.98
CA ASP A 609 3.16 1.29 -7.83
C ASP A 609 3.30 0.77 -9.26
N THR A 610 4.52 0.72 -9.78
CA THR A 610 4.76 0.30 -11.17
C THR A 610 4.70 -1.22 -11.35
N THR A 611 5.22 -2.00 -10.39
CA THR A 611 5.35 -3.46 -10.53
C THR A 611 4.22 -4.26 -9.90
N LEU A 612 3.53 -3.71 -8.89
CA LEU A 612 2.63 -4.43 -8.00
C LEU A 612 3.24 -5.70 -7.37
N ASP A 613 4.58 -5.81 -7.35
CA ASP A 613 5.27 -6.97 -6.79
C ASP A 613 5.42 -6.84 -5.28
N ALA A 614 5.07 -7.90 -4.54
CA ALA A 614 5.32 -8.02 -3.11
C ALA A 614 6.81 -7.92 -2.76
N LYS A 615 7.72 -8.14 -3.72
CA LYS A 615 9.16 -7.89 -3.56
C LYS A 615 9.47 -6.41 -3.36
N ALA A 616 8.79 -5.50 -4.05
CA ALA A 616 8.99 -4.05 -3.86
C ALA A 616 8.58 -3.60 -2.46
N VAL A 617 7.48 -4.15 -1.92
CA VAL A 617 7.05 -3.90 -0.54
C VAL A 617 8.06 -4.48 0.47
N SER A 618 8.59 -5.67 0.17
CA SER A 618 9.59 -6.31 1.02
C SER A 618 10.93 -5.55 1.02
N ALA A 619 11.30 -4.96 -0.11
CA ALA A 619 12.47 -4.10 -0.24
C ALA A 619 12.28 -2.78 0.51
N ALA A 620 11.11 -2.13 0.35
CA ALA A 620 10.77 -0.93 1.10
C ALA A 620 10.79 -1.16 2.62
N ALA A 621 10.27 -2.30 3.09
CA ALA A 621 10.33 -2.67 4.50
C ALA A 621 11.75 -2.72 5.06
N LEU A 622 12.75 -3.02 4.22
CA LEU A 622 14.17 -3.10 4.61
C LEU A 622 14.83 -1.73 4.60
N CYS A 623 14.57 -0.92 3.57
CA CYS A 623 15.16 0.40 3.41
C CYS A 623 14.59 1.41 4.43
N LEU A 624 13.33 1.25 4.83
CA LEU A 624 12.64 2.16 5.74
C LEU A 624 13.05 2.01 7.21
N LEU A 625 13.80 0.95 7.57
CA LEU A 625 14.22 0.71 8.97
C LEU A 625 15.17 1.79 9.51
N ASP A 626 15.94 2.43 8.64
CA ASP A 626 16.93 3.45 9.00
C ASP A 626 16.38 4.88 8.83
N HIS A 627 15.15 5.03 8.32
CA HIS A 627 14.52 6.34 8.14
C HIS A 627 13.75 6.78 9.39
N PRO A 628 13.67 8.11 9.66
CA PRO A 628 12.86 8.63 10.75
C PRO A 628 11.37 8.20 10.64
N PRO A 629 10.67 8.00 11.78
CA PRO A 629 9.26 7.56 11.81
C PRO A 629 8.30 8.37 10.92
N ILE A 630 8.52 9.68 10.80
CA ILE A 630 7.71 10.56 9.95
C ILE A 630 7.78 10.20 8.46
N HIS A 631 8.95 9.76 7.99
CA HIS A 631 9.18 9.36 6.61
C HIS A 631 8.57 7.98 6.33
N ILE A 632 8.60 7.09 7.33
CA ILE A 632 7.91 5.79 7.27
C ILE A 632 6.39 6.03 7.14
N LEU A 633 5.83 6.89 7.97
CA LEU A 633 4.40 7.24 7.92
C LEU A 633 4.01 7.87 6.57
N ASP A 634 4.81 8.82 6.08
CA ASP A 634 4.59 9.45 4.77
C ASP A 634 4.62 8.42 3.63
N TYR A 635 5.57 7.47 3.66
CA TYR A 635 5.62 6.37 2.69
C TYR A 635 4.30 5.60 2.64
N PHE A 636 3.78 5.15 3.78
CA PHE A 636 2.56 4.35 3.80
C PHE A 636 1.29 5.16 3.52
N LEU A 637 1.24 6.43 3.92
CA LEU A 637 0.14 7.33 3.55
C LEU A 637 0.07 7.50 2.04
N ARG A 638 1.22 7.65 1.37
CA ARG A 638 1.32 7.70 -0.10
C ARG A 638 0.87 6.38 -0.71
N LEU A 639 1.38 5.26 -0.21
CA LEU A 639 1.03 3.92 -0.67
C LEU A 639 -0.47 3.64 -0.55
N GLN A 640 -1.09 3.99 0.59
CA GLN A 640 -2.53 3.85 0.81
C GLN A 640 -3.34 4.76 -0.10
N LYS A 641 -2.91 6.02 -0.29
CA LYS A 641 -3.55 6.96 -1.23
C LYS A 641 -3.52 6.41 -2.66
N THR A 642 -2.43 5.76 -3.03
CA THR A 642 -2.25 5.16 -4.36
C THR A 642 -3.08 3.89 -4.54
N ALA A 643 -3.09 2.99 -3.55
CA ALA A 643 -3.98 1.82 -3.52
C ALA A 643 -5.46 2.22 -3.62
N ARG A 644 -5.90 3.23 -2.83
CA ARG A 644 -7.26 3.78 -2.91
C ARG A 644 -7.59 4.35 -4.29
N LYS A 645 -6.66 5.04 -4.95
CA LYS A 645 -6.89 5.57 -6.31
C LYS A 645 -7.07 4.47 -7.36
N ARG A 646 -6.41 3.32 -7.18
CA ARG A 646 -6.45 2.19 -8.13
C ARG A 646 -7.65 1.27 -7.95
N PHE A 647 -7.99 0.93 -6.71
CA PHE A 647 -9.02 -0.08 -6.43
C PHE A 647 -10.43 0.50 -6.21
N PHE A 648 -10.61 1.83 -6.20
CA PHE A 648 -11.92 2.46 -6.03
C PHE A 648 -12.49 3.02 -7.34
N ARG A 649 -13.14 2.13 -8.11
CA ARG A 649 -14.29 2.50 -8.93
C ARG A 649 -15.26 1.31 -9.05
N ARG A 650 -16.27 1.32 -8.16
CA ARG A 650 -17.51 0.50 -8.19
C ARG A 650 -17.33 -1.02 -8.33
N THR A 651 -17.35 -1.72 -7.20
CA THR A 651 -18.47 -2.60 -6.80
C THR A 651 -18.21 -3.13 -5.39
N TYR A 652 -19.22 -2.98 -4.53
CA TYR A 652 -19.33 -3.72 -3.29
C TYR A 652 -19.32 -5.23 -3.62
N THR A 653 -18.82 -6.04 -2.68
CA THR A 653 -18.69 -7.50 -2.75
C THR A 653 -17.53 -8.02 -3.61
N HIS A 654 -16.34 -8.15 -3.02
CA HIS A 654 -15.53 -9.38 -3.01
C HIS A 654 -14.17 -9.10 -2.36
N ARG A 655 -13.88 -9.83 -1.28
CA ARG A 655 -12.56 -10.26 -0.76
C ARG A 655 -11.36 -9.39 -1.19
N TYR A 656 -10.84 -8.58 -0.26
CA TYR A 656 -9.57 -7.85 -0.39
C TYR A 656 -8.44 -8.77 -0.93
N PRO A 657 -7.59 -8.28 -1.87
CA PRO A 657 -6.39 -9.01 -2.29
C PRO A 657 -5.45 -9.23 -1.09
N LYS A 658 -4.74 -10.35 -1.05
CA LYS A 658 -3.76 -10.69 0.02
C LYS A 658 -2.68 -9.62 0.21
N ASP A 659 -2.49 -8.77 -0.78
CA ASP A 659 -1.43 -7.77 -0.85
C ASP A 659 -1.70 -6.55 0.05
N GLU A 660 -2.97 -6.14 0.26
CA GLU A 660 -3.30 -5.05 1.18
C GLU A 660 -3.11 -5.43 2.66
N LEU A 661 -3.31 -6.72 3.00
CA LEU A 661 -3.04 -7.26 4.32
C LEU A 661 -1.53 -7.31 4.59
N LEU A 662 -0.74 -7.69 3.59
CA LEU A 662 0.72 -7.69 3.64
C LEU A 662 1.26 -6.25 3.81
N LEU A 663 0.67 -5.28 3.10
CA LEU A 663 0.98 -3.86 3.19
C LEU A 663 0.74 -3.30 4.60
N HIS A 664 -0.40 -3.66 5.20
CA HIS A 664 -0.75 -3.29 6.58
C HIS A 664 0.17 -3.97 7.62
N GLN A 665 0.58 -5.21 7.38
CA GLN A 665 1.50 -5.94 8.24
C GLN A 665 2.92 -5.37 8.19
N VAL A 666 3.36 -4.92 7.01
CA VAL A 666 4.63 -4.23 6.81
C VAL A 666 4.61 -2.84 7.44
N LEU A 667 3.51 -2.08 7.32
CA LEU A 667 3.26 -0.81 8.03
C LEU A 667 3.39 -0.96 9.55
N LEU A 668 2.68 -1.94 10.12
CA LEU A 668 2.70 -2.18 11.55
C LEU A 668 4.08 -2.64 12.03
N CYS A 669 4.77 -3.49 11.28
CA CYS A 669 6.11 -3.94 11.62
C CYS A 669 7.13 -2.79 11.55
N THR A 670 7.10 -1.96 10.50
CA THR A 670 8.07 -0.87 10.31
C THR A 670 7.83 0.29 11.29
N LEU A 671 6.58 0.60 11.64
CA LEU A 671 6.26 1.57 12.70
C LEU A 671 6.55 1.05 14.11
N GLN A 672 6.34 -0.24 14.38
CA GLN A 672 6.72 -0.86 15.66
C GLN A 672 8.24 -0.94 15.84
N LEU A 673 9.00 -1.05 14.75
CA LEU A 673 10.47 -1.07 14.78
C LEU A 673 11.09 0.34 14.93
N SER A 674 10.39 1.41 14.53
CA SER A 674 10.92 2.79 14.54
C SER A 674 10.58 3.62 15.79
N ALA A 675 9.78 3.08 16.71
CA ALA A 675 9.58 3.50 18.10
C ALA A 675 9.95 4.96 18.48
N MET A 676 9.04 5.92 18.26
CA MET A 676 8.95 7.13 19.09
C MET A 676 7.49 7.58 19.28
N GLU A 677 7.15 7.98 20.51
CA GLU A 677 5.83 8.39 21.02
C GLU A 677 4.97 9.37 20.16
N PRO A 678 5.50 10.32 19.36
CA PRO A 678 4.67 11.38 18.78
C PRO A 678 3.65 10.93 17.72
N PHE A 679 3.89 9.82 17.03
CA PHE A 679 3.09 9.42 15.84
C PHE A 679 1.97 8.42 16.13
N ALA A 680 1.76 8.05 17.41
CA ALA A 680 0.73 7.09 17.81
C ALA A 680 -0.69 7.55 17.44
N LYS A 681 -0.94 8.86 17.47
CA LYS A 681 -2.24 9.47 17.16
C LYS A 681 -2.60 9.41 15.67
N ASP A 682 -1.62 9.61 14.79
CA ASP A 682 -1.82 9.51 13.33
C ASP A 682 -1.96 8.06 12.88
N CYS A 683 -1.25 7.13 13.53
CA CYS A 683 -1.42 5.69 13.32
C CYS A 683 -2.82 5.21 13.74
N SER A 684 -3.35 5.73 14.85
CA SER A 684 -4.75 5.51 15.30
C SER A 684 -5.76 6.10 14.31
N GLN A 685 -5.54 7.30 13.77
CA GLN A 685 -6.42 7.87 12.75
C GLN A 685 -6.43 7.07 11.45
N ILE A 686 -5.27 6.60 10.96
CA ILE A 686 -5.17 5.72 9.78
C ILE A 686 -5.89 4.38 10.03
N TRP A 687 -5.77 3.85 11.25
CA TRP A 687 -6.46 2.65 11.70
C TRP A 687 -7.99 2.85 11.76
N GLN A 688 -8.47 3.95 12.36
CA GLN A 688 -9.90 4.29 12.44
C GLN A 688 -10.53 4.57 11.06
N HIS A 689 -9.82 5.27 10.16
CA HIS A 689 -10.28 5.47 8.78
C HIS A 689 -10.29 4.19 7.94
N SER A 690 -9.54 3.17 8.34
CA SER A 690 -9.58 1.84 7.71
C SER A 690 -10.69 0.95 8.28
N TYR A 691 -11.14 1.24 9.51
CA TYR A 691 -12.32 0.62 10.16
C TYR A 691 -13.67 1.23 9.75
N ALA A 692 -13.71 2.43 9.16
CA ALA A 692 -14.92 3.09 8.69
C ALA A 692 -15.66 2.37 7.52
N PHE A 693 -15.16 1.23 7.05
CA PHE A 693 -15.72 0.43 5.94
C PHE A 693 -16.31 -0.92 6.36
N LEU A 694 -16.33 -1.23 7.65
CA LEU A 694 -17.22 -2.26 8.19
C LEU A 694 -18.55 -1.59 8.55
N PRO A 695 -19.72 -2.20 8.27
CA PRO A 695 -21.00 -1.59 8.58
C PRO A 695 -21.12 -1.45 10.10
N ILE A 696 -20.91 -0.24 10.61
CA ILE A 696 -21.16 0.11 12.00
C ILE A 696 -22.62 0.57 12.04
N GLY A 697 -23.46 -0.23 12.71
CA GLY A 697 -24.77 0.23 13.15
C GLY A 697 -24.62 1.44 14.07
N GLU A 698 -25.48 2.41 13.86
CA GLU A 698 -25.57 3.72 14.51
C GLU A 698 -25.32 3.70 16.02
N GLY A 699 -24.61 4.71 16.54
CA GLY A 699 -24.60 4.97 17.99
C GLY A 699 -23.46 5.82 18.55
N HIS A 700 -23.60 7.14 18.40
CA HIS A 700 -23.18 8.22 19.33
C HIS A 700 -21.71 8.69 19.40
N THR A 701 -21.63 10.02 19.27
CA THR A 701 -20.51 10.94 19.38
C THR A 701 -20.19 11.33 20.82
N GLY A 702 -18.92 11.61 21.13
CA GLY A 702 -18.57 12.63 22.11
C GLY A 702 -17.30 12.43 22.93
N GLY A 703 -16.41 13.42 22.88
CA GLY A 703 -15.62 13.88 24.03
C GLY A 703 -14.19 13.34 24.16
N GLY A 704 -13.20 14.18 23.86
CA GLY A 704 -11.78 13.87 24.04
C GLY A 704 -11.32 13.93 25.51
N ASN A 705 -10.33 13.10 25.83
CA ASN A 705 -9.23 13.48 26.72
C ASN A 705 -8.03 12.57 26.50
N THR A 706 -6.85 13.15 26.69
CA THR A 706 -5.49 12.58 26.67
C THR A 706 -5.41 11.16 27.24
N GLN A 707 -5.05 10.17 26.41
CA GLN A 707 -4.84 8.80 26.88
C GLN A 707 -3.77 8.04 26.07
N MET A 708 -3.02 7.22 26.82
CA MET A 708 -1.85 6.39 26.46
C MET A 708 -1.93 5.69 25.10
N SER A 709 -0.75 5.39 24.52
CA SER A 709 -0.59 4.73 23.23
C SER A 709 -1.49 3.49 23.08
N GLU A 710 -2.28 3.42 21.99
CA GLU A 710 -3.29 2.38 21.78
C GLU A 710 -2.72 0.95 21.72
N GLN A 711 -1.42 0.75 21.49
CA GLN A 711 -0.79 -0.56 21.64
C GLN A 711 -0.61 -0.95 23.12
N ALA A 712 -0.25 0.00 23.99
CA ALA A 712 -0.26 -0.21 25.43
C ALA A 712 -1.69 -0.36 25.97
N VAL A 713 -2.67 0.33 25.38
CA VAL A 713 -4.11 0.16 25.70
C VAL A 713 -4.62 -1.20 25.22
N TRP A 714 -4.29 -1.67 24.02
CA TRP A 714 -4.75 -2.97 23.49
C TRP A 714 -4.11 -4.15 24.23
N LEU A 715 -2.82 -4.03 24.55
CA LEU A 715 -2.13 -4.98 25.41
C LEU A 715 -2.60 -4.89 26.87
N GLN A 716 -2.94 -3.69 27.36
CA GLN A 716 -3.70 -3.51 28.60
C GLN A 716 -5.09 -4.10 28.52
N MET A 717 -5.78 -4.07 27.39
CA MET A 717 -7.12 -4.64 27.23
C MET A 717 -7.07 -6.16 27.23
N VAL A 718 -6.07 -6.80 26.60
CA VAL A 718 -5.87 -8.26 26.71
C VAL A 718 -5.53 -8.65 28.14
N ALA A 719 -4.59 -7.95 28.77
CA ALA A 719 -4.19 -8.24 30.14
C ALA A 719 -5.30 -7.89 31.16
N SER A 720 -6.06 -6.82 30.96
CA SER A 720 -7.21 -6.42 31.78
C SER A 720 -8.40 -7.33 31.53
N TRP A 721 -8.62 -7.82 30.30
CA TRP A 721 -9.59 -8.87 30.01
C TRP A 721 -9.22 -10.16 30.74
N LEU A 722 -7.94 -10.54 30.71
CA LEU A 722 -7.43 -11.69 31.45
C LEU A 722 -7.59 -11.48 32.97
N GLU A 723 -7.18 -10.34 33.52
CA GLU A 723 -7.33 -10.00 34.94
C GLU A 723 -8.82 -10.00 35.36
N HIS A 724 -9.69 -9.33 34.61
CA HIS A 724 -11.08 -9.08 35.01
C HIS A 724 -11.99 -10.31 34.81
N ARG A 725 -11.72 -11.20 33.84
CA ARG A 725 -12.52 -12.42 33.60
C ARG A 725 -11.97 -13.67 34.28
N VAL A 726 -10.68 -13.72 34.60
CA VAL A 726 -10.02 -14.89 35.20
C VAL A 726 -9.83 -14.74 36.72
N LEU A 727 -9.53 -13.53 37.22
CA LEU A 727 -9.27 -13.32 38.65
C LEU A 727 -10.53 -12.98 39.47
N ASN A 728 -11.60 -12.46 38.83
CA ASN A 728 -12.86 -12.11 39.48
C ASN A 728 -14.08 -12.69 38.72
N PRO A 729 -14.45 -13.97 38.96
CA PRO A 729 -15.62 -14.58 38.31
C PRO A 729 -16.95 -13.93 38.71
N ASP A 730 -17.04 -13.42 39.95
CA ASP A 730 -18.30 -12.99 40.58
C ASP A 730 -18.75 -11.57 40.21
N THR A 731 -17.92 -10.77 39.54
CA THR A 731 -18.28 -9.40 39.09
C THR A 731 -18.78 -9.34 37.65
N ALA A 732 -18.96 -10.49 36.99
CA ALA A 732 -19.44 -10.57 35.61
C ALA A 732 -20.97 -10.34 35.50
N LYS A 733 -21.48 -9.21 35.99
CA LYS A 733 -22.68 -8.60 35.41
C LYS A 733 -22.24 -7.75 34.21
N VAL A 734 -22.70 -8.20 33.05
CA VAL A 734 -22.51 -7.56 31.75
C VAL A 734 -22.92 -6.10 31.82
N GLY A 735 -21.99 -5.19 31.50
CA GLY A 735 -22.35 -3.83 31.09
C GLY A 735 -21.48 -2.69 31.61
N ASN A 736 -20.15 -2.69 31.37
CA ASN A 736 -19.38 -1.43 31.44
C ASN A 736 -17.99 -1.41 30.77
N ILE A 737 -17.73 -2.23 29.75
CA ILE A 737 -16.49 -2.14 28.93
C ILE A 737 -16.76 -1.48 27.55
N ARG A 738 -18.00 -1.11 27.24
CA ARG A 738 -18.32 -0.38 25.99
C ARG A 738 -18.05 1.13 26.04
N GLN A 739 -17.63 1.68 27.18
CA GLN A 739 -17.55 3.12 27.43
C GLN A 739 -16.19 3.63 27.94
N ARG A 740 -15.15 2.78 27.92
CA ARG A 740 -13.73 3.14 28.09
C ARG A 740 -12.95 2.44 27.00
#